data_AF-A0AAD9J0F1-F1
#
_entry.id   AF-A0AAD9J0F1-F1
#
_cell.length_a   1.000
_cell.length_b   1.000
_cell.length_c   1.000
_cell.angle_alpha   90.00
_cell.angle_beta   90.00
_cell.angle_gamma   90.00
#
_symmetry.space_group_name_H-M   'P 1'
#
loop_
_entity.id
_entity.type
_entity.pdbx_description
1 polymer ?
#
loop_
_entity_poly.entity_id
_entity_poly.type
_entity_poly.pdbx_seq_one_letter_code
_entity_poly.pdbx_strand_id
1 'polypeptide(L)'
;MPDSVEAVGPSSPNHYLKDSLQDPSSAKANFSGTGSSDESQPATPQVLPTYKYRRLIDRIKDHVRVRSKFYSLEFFPPRTAIGAVNLITRFERMGQGKPLFCDVTWHPAGDPSSDKPTSSITIAGTMLNYCGLETMLHVTCCELTKDEITAHLNRAKDLGIKNILALRGDPPVMEEEWKAPDNGFNYAVDLVRHIRQEFGNYFVICVAAYPSGHPDCLDYAEDLQHLKEKVDAGADFIITQLFFKAEVFNKFLNDCRAIGITVPIIPGVLPIQAYQSLRHIVKLSKLEVPQDIIDTIIPIKDNDEAVRNFGIHQATEMCRQLLNTGAVGIHFYTLNREMATIQILKNIGLWCEEPQRPLPWKITANHARCKEDVRPIFWSSRPQSYVYRTSDWEEFPNGRWGRSESAAFGELKDYYLFYLKSRAPKDELLKMWGRELRCEQDVWDVFYCYLTGNPNKTGMKVTRIPWNDETLAPETTVIAQELAEINSQGVLTINSQPRVMAAPSTDPVFGWGNPGGYIFQKAYLEFFTSKENIKILKEVLTQYPQVNYHIIDSKGEENYSNCDQTQPIALTWGVFPGKEIIQPTVADPVAFVHWKDEAFGLWREQWGKLYEEGSRSRQVIQNIVDNYYLVNLVDNDFPQETCLFEIVRKMISSCQAKENGMKTTLSLQSQHVC
;
A
#
# COMPACT_ATOMS: atom_id res chain seq x y z
N MET A 1 -49.32 -4.67 -59.57
CA MET A 1 -49.82 -3.31 -59.86
C MET A 1 -48.65 -2.35 -59.70
N PRO A 2 -48.43 -1.43 -60.65
CA PRO A 2 -47.10 -1.32 -61.27
C PRO A 2 -46.35 -0.02 -60.94
N ASP A 3 -45.01 -0.13 -61.04
CA ASP A 3 -44.06 0.72 -61.78
C ASP A 3 -43.94 2.25 -61.60
N SER A 4 -42.77 2.61 -61.06
CA SER A 4 -41.70 3.50 -61.58
C SER A 4 -41.90 4.98 -62.00
N VAL A 5 -41.07 5.83 -61.35
CA VAL A 5 -40.05 6.78 -61.89
C VAL A 5 -40.50 8.04 -62.65
N GLU A 6 -40.10 9.24 -62.18
CA GLU A 6 -39.10 10.13 -62.83
C GLU A 6 -38.86 11.45 -62.05
N ALA A 7 -37.63 11.93 -62.14
CA ALA A 7 -37.03 13.09 -61.47
C ALA A 7 -37.00 14.34 -62.36
N VAL A 8 -36.56 15.49 -61.83
CA VAL A 8 -35.55 16.43 -62.40
C VAL A 8 -35.39 17.66 -61.47
N GLY A 9 -34.15 18.04 -61.16
CA GLY A 9 -33.76 19.25 -60.39
C GLY A 9 -33.72 20.53 -61.27
N PRO A 10 -32.82 21.54 -61.07
CA PRO A 10 -31.71 21.63 -60.11
C PRO A 10 -31.47 23.03 -59.46
N SER A 11 -30.35 23.12 -58.72
CA SER A 11 -29.40 24.25 -58.59
C SER A 11 -29.49 25.25 -57.41
N SER A 12 -28.44 25.20 -56.58
CA SER A 12 -27.97 26.25 -55.65
C SER A 12 -26.95 27.19 -56.35
N PRO A 13 -26.59 28.33 -55.74
CA PRO A 13 -25.17 28.48 -55.33
C PRO A 13 -24.90 29.28 -54.03
N ASN A 14 -23.69 29.06 -53.49
CA ASN A 14 -23.02 29.66 -52.32
C ASN A 14 -22.60 31.15 -52.50
N HIS A 15 -22.48 31.93 -51.40
CA HIS A 15 -21.19 32.40 -50.79
C HIS A 15 -21.26 33.71 -49.92
N TYR A 16 -20.66 33.61 -48.71
CA TYR A 16 -19.72 34.51 -47.99
C TYR A 16 -20.02 35.95 -47.46
N LEU A 17 -19.62 36.13 -46.18
CA LEU A 17 -18.82 37.22 -45.52
C LEU A 17 -19.49 38.32 -44.63
N LYS A 18 -19.20 38.19 -43.31
CA LYS A 18 -18.60 39.13 -42.31
C LYS A 18 -19.28 40.41 -41.75
N ASP A 19 -19.17 40.46 -40.41
CA ASP A 19 -18.89 41.55 -39.45
C ASP A 19 -19.91 42.67 -39.16
N SER A 20 -20.31 42.80 -37.88
CA SER A 20 -20.07 44.00 -37.04
C SER A 20 -20.54 43.84 -35.57
N LEU A 21 -19.70 44.36 -34.67
CA LEU A 21 -19.79 44.41 -33.20
C LEU A 21 -20.82 45.43 -32.68
N GLN A 22 -21.36 45.22 -31.46
CA GLN A 22 -21.25 46.17 -30.34
C GLN A 22 -21.87 45.64 -29.03
N ASP A 23 -21.10 45.77 -27.95
CA ASP A 23 -21.52 45.74 -26.54
C ASP A 23 -21.53 47.20 -26.03
N PRO A 24 -22.39 47.55 -25.04
CA PRO A 24 -21.78 48.14 -23.85
C PRO A 24 -22.44 47.77 -22.50
N SER A 25 -21.55 47.48 -21.55
CA SER A 25 -21.73 47.42 -20.10
C SER A 25 -22.56 48.55 -19.46
N SER A 26 -23.42 48.23 -18.48
CA SER A 26 -23.40 48.82 -17.11
C SER A 26 -24.65 48.47 -16.28
N ALA A 27 -24.48 47.66 -15.23
CA ALA A 27 -25.32 47.74 -14.02
C ALA A 27 -24.65 46.96 -12.88
N LYS A 28 -23.99 47.69 -11.97
CA LYS A 28 -23.60 47.18 -10.65
C LYS A 28 -24.78 47.36 -9.70
N ALA A 29 -25.22 46.29 -9.04
CA ALA A 29 -26.05 46.37 -7.84
C ALA A 29 -25.41 45.53 -6.74
N ASN A 30 -24.98 46.21 -5.68
CA ASN A 30 -24.57 45.62 -4.41
C ASN A 30 -25.81 45.20 -3.62
N PHE A 31 -25.82 43.99 -3.06
CA PHE A 31 -26.65 43.66 -1.91
C PHE A 31 -25.81 42.88 -0.89
N SER A 32 -25.68 43.45 0.30
CA SER A 32 -25.18 42.83 1.52
C SER A 32 -26.36 42.48 2.43
N GLY A 33 -26.37 41.29 3.03
CA GLY A 33 -27.39 40.90 4.02
C GLY A 33 -27.51 39.40 4.30
N THR A 34 -26.65 38.91 5.19
CA THR A 34 -26.88 37.93 6.29
C THR A 34 -27.93 36.80 6.18
N GLY A 35 -27.52 35.55 6.46
CA GLY A 35 -28.37 34.59 7.21
C GLY A 35 -28.50 33.16 6.65
N SER A 36 -27.63 32.27 7.14
CA SER A 36 -27.73 30.80 7.30
C SER A 36 -28.87 29.98 6.66
N SER A 37 -28.48 28.97 5.90
CA SER A 37 -28.79 27.55 6.18
C SER A 37 -28.00 26.68 5.21
N ASP A 38 -26.73 26.42 5.54
CA ASP A 38 -25.92 25.42 4.83
C ASP A 38 -26.32 24.04 5.39
N GLU A 39 -27.50 23.56 4.98
CA GLU A 39 -27.85 22.15 5.10
C GLU A 39 -26.97 21.40 4.12
N SER A 40 -25.73 21.12 4.54
CA SER A 40 -24.83 20.27 3.80
C SER A 40 -25.46 18.89 3.72
N GLN A 41 -26.01 18.55 2.54
CA GLN A 41 -26.27 17.16 2.17
C GLN A 41 -25.04 16.32 2.52
N PRO A 42 -25.19 15.09 3.03
CA PRO A 42 -24.04 14.23 3.29
C PRO A 42 -23.32 14.03 1.96
N ALA A 43 -22.13 14.63 1.84
CA ALA A 43 -21.28 14.45 0.67
C ALA A 43 -21.07 12.95 0.48
N THR A 44 -21.37 12.46 -0.72
CA THR A 44 -21.03 11.09 -1.13
C THR A 44 -19.57 10.84 -0.74
N PRO A 45 -19.24 9.71 -0.10
CA PRO A 45 -17.88 9.43 0.32
C PRO A 45 -16.91 9.62 -0.86
N GLN A 46 -16.01 10.59 -0.75
CA GLN A 46 -14.98 10.78 -1.78
C GLN A 46 -13.98 9.65 -1.63
N VAL A 47 -13.89 8.80 -2.65
CA VAL A 47 -12.99 7.65 -2.72
C VAL A 47 -11.65 8.07 -3.33
N LEU A 48 -11.66 9.04 -4.25
CA LEU A 48 -10.45 9.61 -4.83
C LEU A 48 -9.59 10.36 -3.80
N PRO A 49 -8.25 10.31 -3.94
CA PRO A 49 -7.34 10.95 -3.00
C PRO A 49 -7.56 12.46 -2.92
N THR A 50 -7.46 12.99 -1.70
CA THR A 50 -7.37 14.43 -1.49
C THR A 50 -5.94 14.89 -1.76
N TYR A 51 -5.73 15.75 -2.75
CA TYR A 51 -4.44 16.36 -3.12
C TYR A 51 -3.79 17.24 -2.04
N LYS A 52 -4.37 17.27 -0.83
CA LYS A 52 -3.89 18.02 0.32
C LYS A 52 -3.87 17.10 1.53
N TYR A 53 -2.68 16.91 2.10
CA TYR A 53 -2.54 16.24 3.39
C TYR A 53 -3.39 16.94 4.47
N ARG A 54 -4.17 16.15 5.20
CA ARG A 54 -4.94 16.58 6.37
C ARG A 54 -4.32 15.96 7.61
N ARG A 55 -3.90 16.79 8.58
CA ARG A 55 -3.30 16.31 9.83
C ARG A 55 -4.27 15.38 10.56
N LEU A 56 -3.73 14.40 11.27
CA LEU A 56 -4.55 13.44 12.03
C LEU A 56 -5.53 14.15 12.97
N ILE A 57 -5.08 15.17 13.70
CA ILE A 57 -5.94 15.94 14.61
C ILE A 57 -7.11 16.63 13.90
N ASP A 58 -6.92 17.14 12.69
CA ASP A 58 -8.00 17.77 11.92
C ASP A 58 -9.05 16.75 11.51
N ARG A 59 -8.61 15.54 11.13
CA ARG A 59 -9.51 14.43 10.81
C ARG A 59 -10.27 13.95 12.04
N ILE A 60 -9.60 13.81 13.20
CA ILE A 60 -10.25 13.48 14.48
C ILE A 60 -11.31 14.54 14.83
N LYS A 61 -10.97 15.83 14.71
CA LYS A 61 -11.92 16.93 14.97
C LYS A 61 -13.11 16.92 14.02
N ASP A 62 -12.91 16.59 12.75
CA ASP A 62 -14.00 16.42 11.78
C ASP A 62 -14.94 15.29 12.21
N HIS A 63 -14.40 14.11 12.56
CA HIS A 63 -15.18 13.00 13.09
C HIS A 63 -15.99 13.40 14.34
N VAL A 64 -15.36 14.11 15.29
CA VAL A 64 -16.04 14.61 16.49
C VAL A 64 -17.16 15.59 16.13
N ARG A 65 -16.91 16.54 15.21
CA ARG A 65 -17.89 17.54 14.78
C ARG A 65 -19.12 16.91 14.14
N VAL A 66 -18.93 15.95 13.23
CA VAL A 66 -20.03 15.29 12.51
C VAL A 66 -20.55 14.03 13.22
N ARG A 67 -20.01 13.71 14.40
CA ARG A 67 -20.30 12.50 15.18
C ARG A 67 -20.15 11.19 14.39
N SER A 68 -19.19 11.16 13.46
CA SER A 68 -18.87 9.97 12.69
C SER A 68 -17.85 9.12 13.44
N LYS A 69 -18.18 7.84 13.66
CA LYS A 69 -17.37 6.92 14.47
C LYS A 69 -16.10 6.48 13.71
N PHE A 70 -15.01 6.28 14.44
CA PHE A 70 -13.76 5.74 13.89
C PHE A 70 -13.08 4.78 14.86
N TYR A 71 -12.01 4.12 14.41
CA TYR A 71 -11.17 3.30 15.27
C TYR A 71 -9.69 3.43 14.92
N SER A 72 -8.82 3.02 15.85
CA SER A 72 -7.36 2.94 15.68
C SER A 72 -6.81 1.64 16.26
N LEU A 73 -5.60 1.25 15.86
CA LEU A 73 -4.98 -0.03 16.21
C LEU A 73 -3.54 0.13 16.71
N GLU A 74 -3.22 -0.44 17.87
CA GLU A 74 -1.87 -0.48 18.42
C GLU A 74 -1.16 -1.81 18.18
N PHE A 75 0.10 -1.72 17.76
CA PHE A 75 1.02 -2.83 17.54
C PHE A 75 2.34 -2.60 18.26
N PHE A 76 3.06 -3.68 18.53
CA PHE A 76 4.40 -3.61 19.11
C PHE A 76 5.46 -4.19 18.15
N PRO A 77 6.69 -3.65 18.15
CA PRO A 77 7.77 -4.18 17.34
C PRO A 77 8.10 -5.64 17.72
N PRO A 78 8.19 -6.57 16.75
CA PRO A 78 8.52 -7.96 17.03
C PRO A 78 10.01 -8.11 17.35
N ARG A 79 10.36 -9.16 18.10
CA ARG A 79 11.77 -9.43 18.49
C ARG A 79 12.58 -10.16 17.42
N THR A 80 11.96 -10.61 16.33
CA THR A 80 12.62 -11.39 15.28
C THR A 80 12.28 -10.84 13.90
N ALA A 81 13.19 -11.03 12.95
CA ALA A 81 13.02 -10.61 11.56
C ALA A 81 11.79 -11.28 10.91
N ILE A 82 11.58 -12.59 11.15
CA ILE A 82 10.39 -13.31 10.67
C ILE A 82 9.11 -12.72 11.28
N GLY A 83 9.16 -12.34 12.56
CA GLY A 83 8.07 -11.63 13.22
C GLY A 83 7.75 -10.29 12.55
N ALA A 84 8.75 -9.54 12.09
CA ALA A 84 8.58 -8.28 11.36
C ALA A 84 7.84 -8.48 10.03
N VAL A 85 8.23 -9.49 9.25
CA VAL A 85 7.54 -9.84 8.00
C VAL A 85 6.08 -10.22 8.26
N ASN A 86 5.83 -11.09 9.25
CA ASN A 86 4.47 -11.51 9.62
C ASN A 86 3.60 -10.33 10.08
N LEU A 87 4.20 -9.35 10.78
CA LEU A 87 3.50 -8.16 11.23
C LEU A 87 3.12 -7.24 10.05
N ILE A 88 3.96 -7.12 9.03
CA ILE A 88 3.64 -6.34 7.83
C ILE A 88 2.44 -6.93 7.08
N THR A 89 2.42 -8.24 6.87
CA THR A 89 1.25 -8.89 6.25
C THR A 89 -0.01 -8.69 7.10
N ARG A 90 0.13 -8.60 8.42
CA ARG A 90 -0.98 -8.25 9.33
C ARG A 90 -1.43 -6.80 9.14
N PHE A 91 -0.52 -5.84 8.96
CA PHE A 91 -0.88 -4.46 8.61
C PHE A 91 -1.69 -4.40 7.32
N GLU A 92 -1.30 -5.18 6.29
CA GLU A 92 -2.04 -5.24 5.02
C GLU A 92 -3.47 -5.74 5.22
N ARG A 93 -3.66 -6.83 5.99
CA ARG A 93 -5.00 -7.38 6.27
C ARG A 93 -5.83 -6.47 7.17
N MET A 94 -5.26 -5.99 8.27
CA MET A 94 -5.97 -5.12 9.21
C MET A 94 -6.25 -3.72 8.63
N GLY A 95 -5.45 -3.28 7.67
CA GLY A 95 -5.64 -2.05 6.91
C GLY A 95 -6.87 -2.05 6.00
N GLN A 96 -7.38 -3.23 5.61
CA GLN A 96 -8.60 -3.35 4.80
C GLN A 96 -9.83 -2.76 5.50
N GLY A 97 -9.86 -2.83 6.85
CA GLY A 97 -10.93 -2.24 7.64
C GLY A 97 -10.92 -0.70 7.68
N LYS A 98 -9.89 -0.06 7.12
CA LYS A 98 -9.69 1.40 7.07
C LYS A 98 -9.63 2.07 8.47
N PRO A 99 -8.67 1.68 9.34
CA PRO A 99 -8.43 2.39 10.60
C PRO A 99 -8.09 3.87 10.32
N LEU A 100 -8.48 4.78 11.21
CA LEU A 100 -8.13 6.20 11.06
C LEU A 100 -6.61 6.43 11.20
N PHE A 101 -6.00 5.71 12.15
CA PHE A 101 -4.57 5.63 12.35
C PHE A 101 -4.20 4.32 13.05
N CYS A 102 -2.92 3.96 12.98
CA CYS A 102 -2.32 2.88 13.73
C CYS A 102 -1.09 3.41 14.49
N ASP A 103 -0.68 2.75 15.54
CA ASP A 103 0.51 3.12 16.30
C ASP A 103 1.43 1.95 16.63
N VAL A 104 2.69 2.30 16.83
CA VAL A 104 3.79 1.37 17.09
C VAL A 104 4.44 1.73 18.43
N THR A 105 4.43 0.78 19.36
CA THR A 105 4.98 0.99 20.70
C THR A 105 6.49 1.15 20.71
N TRP A 106 7.00 1.74 21.80
CA TRP A 106 8.40 2.06 21.99
C TRP A 106 8.90 1.53 23.33
N HIS A 107 10.01 0.80 23.30
CA HIS A 107 10.67 0.34 24.52
C HIS A 107 12.19 0.34 24.34
N PRO A 108 12.97 0.98 25.22
CA PRO A 108 14.43 1.11 25.07
C PRO A 108 15.17 -0.23 24.86
N ALA A 109 14.77 -1.28 25.59
CA ALA A 109 15.34 -2.63 25.43
C ALA A 109 15.23 -3.25 24.02
N GLY A 110 14.38 -2.69 23.15
CA GLY A 110 14.21 -3.12 21.76
C GLY A 110 15.12 -2.40 20.77
N ASP A 111 15.99 -1.49 21.23
CA ASP A 111 16.78 -0.60 20.36
C ASP A 111 15.89 0.12 19.32
N PRO A 112 14.87 0.86 19.81
CA PRO A 112 13.69 1.25 19.02
C PRO A 112 13.97 2.31 17.94
N SER A 113 15.09 3.02 18.02
CA SER A 113 15.52 4.03 17.06
C SER A 113 16.54 3.53 16.02
N SER A 114 17.00 2.28 16.13
CA SER A 114 17.96 1.70 15.18
C SER A 114 17.36 1.41 13.80
N ASP A 115 18.21 1.12 12.83
CA ASP A 115 17.77 0.70 11.50
C ASP A 115 17.15 -0.71 11.47
N LYS A 116 17.41 -1.54 12.49
CA LYS A 116 17.02 -2.96 12.54
C LYS A 116 15.57 -3.16 12.05
N PRO A 117 15.28 -4.24 11.31
CA PRO A 117 13.92 -4.52 10.82
C PRO A 117 12.90 -4.74 11.95
N THR A 118 13.39 -4.91 13.18
CA THR A 118 12.62 -5.10 14.41
C THR A 118 12.48 -3.82 15.25
N SER A 119 13.08 -2.69 14.87
CA SER A 119 12.98 -1.45 15.65
C SER A 119 11.61 -0.79 15.48
N SER A 120 11.18 -0.03 16.48
CA SER A 120 9.91 0.72 16.44
C SER A 120 9.87 1.67 15.25
N ILE A 121 10.96 2.42 15.01
CA ILE A 121 11.02 3.43 13.94
C ILE A 121 10.97 2.80 12.55
N THR A 122 11.64 1.67 12.33
CA THR A 122 11.62 0.96 11.04
C THR A 122 10.26 0.33 10.78
N ILE A 123 9.63 -0.27 11.80
CA ILE A 123 8.26 -0.81 11.68
C ILE A 123 7.24 0.31 11.40
N ALA A 124 7.34 1.44 12.09
CA ALA A 124 6.45 2.59 11.88
C ALA A 124 6.63 3.22 10.49
N GLY A 125 7.87 3.40 10.05
CA GLY A 125 8.18 3.87 8.69
C GLY A 125 7.68 2.91 7.61
N THR A 126 7.78 1.60 7.85
CA THR A 126 7.26 0.57 6.95
C THR A 126 5.73 0.60 6.85
N MET A 127 5.05 0.74 8.00
CA MET A 127 3.61 0.90 8.06
C MET A 127 3.14 2.13 7.27
N LEU A 128 3.84 3.26 7.41
CA LEU A 128 3.51 4.51 6.74
C LEU A 128 3.74 4.44 5.22
N ASN A 129 4.96 4.04 4.83
CA ASN A 129 5.44 4.15 3.45
C ASN A 129 4.99 2.98 2.56
N TYR A 130 4.94 1.76 3.10
CA TYR A 130 4.63 0.56 2.32
C TYR A 130 3.23 0.01 2.59
N CYS A 131 2.70 0.18 3.80
CA CYS A 131 1.36 -0.30 4.15
C CYS A 131 0.26 0.76 3.97
N GLY A 132 0.59 2.02 3.67
CA GLY A 132 -0.39 3.06 3.40
C GLY A 132 -1.30 3.40 4.59
N LEU A 133 -0.81 3.20 5.82
CA LEU A 133 -1.56 3.47 7.05
C LEU A 133 -1.02 4.74 7.72
N GLU A 134 -1.90 5.62 8.21
CA GLU A 134 -1.47 6.76 9.01
C GLU A 134 -0.86 6.24 10.31
N THR A 135 0.43 6.52 10.52
CA THR A 135 1.18 5.95 11.63
C THR A 135 1.46 6.99 12.71
N MET A 136 1.30 6.57 13.96
CA MET A 136 1.81 7.25 15.15
C MET A 136 2.93 6.43 15.78
N LEU A 137 4.04 7.08 16.11
CA LEU A 137 5.17 6.46 16.78
C LEU A 137 5.14 6.82 18.26
N HIS A 138 5.19 5.82 19.14
CA HIS A 138 5.43 6.08 20.56
C HIS A 138 6.86 6.55 20.77
N VAL A 139 7.07 7.49 21.68
CA VAL A 139 8.40 7.94 22.10
C VAL A 139 8.39 8.12 23.61
N THR A 140 9.28 7.40 24.30
CA THR A 140 9.51 7.55 25.75
C THR A 140 10.72 8.43 26.00
N CYS A 141 10.72 9.24 27.06
CA CYS A 141 11.83 10.12 27.41
C CYS A 141 12.69 9.64 28.59
N CYS A 142 12.32 8.55 29.25
CA CYS A 142 13.08 7.92 30.33
C CYS A 142 14.47 7.51 29.84
N GLU A 143 15.49 7.84 30.62
CA GLU A 143 16.92 7.54 30.38
C GLU A 143 17.53 8.16 29.11
N LEU A 144 16.85 9.12 28.49
CA LEU A 144 17.34 9.78 27.28
C LEU A 144 17.60 11.26 27.51
N THR A 145 18.68 11.75 26.91
CA THR A 145 19.02 13.17 26.83
C THR A 145 18.15 13.87 25.78
N LYS A 146 18.08 15.22 25.87
CA LYS A 146 17.43 16.03 24.82
C LYS A 146 17.98 15.78 23.42
N ASP A 147 19.30 15.62 23.28
CA ASP A 147 19.94 15.45 21.99
C ASP A 147 19.58 14.11 21.34
N GLU A 148 19.53 13.03 22.13
CA GLU A 148 19.09 11.71 21.66
C GLU A 148 17.62 11.72 21.22
N ILE A 149 16.74 12.34 22.02
CA ILE A 149 15.33 12.51 21.65
C ILE A 149 15.18 13.34 20.37
N THR A 150 15.92 14.44 20.25
CA THR A 150 15.92 15.27 19.02
C THR A 150 16.39 14.47 17.82
N ALA A 151 17.43 13.65 17.95
CA ALA A 151 17.89 12.77 16.88
C ALA A 151 16.82 11.74 16.47
N HIS A 152 16.15 11.10 17.45
CA HIS A 152 15.05 10.17 17.18
C HIS A 152 13.87 10.84 16.47
N LEU A 153 13.50 12.06 16.89
CA LEU A 153 12.42 12.84 16.28
C LEU A 153 12.76 13.32 14.86
N ASN A 154 14.00 13.73 14.62
CA ASN A 154 14.48 14.06 13.26
C ASN A 154 14.38 12.83 12.34
N ARG A 155 14.84 11.67 12.81
CA ARG A 155 14.72 10.42 12.05
C ARG A 155 13.27 10.04 11.76
N ALA A 156 12.35 10.23 12.72
CA ALA A 156 10.93 10.00 12.49
C ALA A 156 10.36 10.96 11.44
N LYS A 157 10.75 12.24 11.50
CA LYS A 157 10.40 13.27 10.51
C LYS A 157 10.93 12.93 9.12
N ASP A 158 12.17 12.48 9.00
CA ASP A 158 12.80 12.10 7.72
C ASP A 158 12.08 10.92 7.05
N LEU A 159 11.57 9.97 7.85
CA LEU A 159 10.72 8.87 7.36
C LEU A 159 9.29 9.32 6.99
N GLY A 160 8.93 10.57 7.25
CA GLY A 160 7.62 11.16 6.98
C GLY A 160 6.59 11.03 8.10
N ILE A 161 6.97 10.49 9.27
CA ILE A 161 6.08 10.33 10.42
C ILE A 161 5.68 11.72 10.93
N LYS A 162 4.39 11.89 11.23
CA LYS A 162 3.82 13.16 11.69
C LYS A 162 3.05 13.07 13.00
N ASN A 163 2.95 11.89 13.60
CA ASN A 163 2.19 11.71 14.83
C ASN A 163 3.06 11.01 15.87
N ILE A 164 3.14 11.58 17.07
CA ILE A 164 3.95 11.09 18.19
C ILE A 164 3.05 10.87 19.41
N LEU A 165 3.13 9.70 20.03
CA LEU A 165 2.62 9.51 21.40
C LEU A 165 3.77 9.79 22.38
N ALA A 166 3.69 10.93 23.06
CA ALA A 166 4.71 11.35 24.03
C ALA A 166 4.46 10.68 25.39
N LEU A 167 5.42 9.87 25.82
CA LEU A 167 5.35 9.06 27.04
C LEU A 167 6.56 9.36 27.94
N ARG A 168 6.38 9.14 29.25
CA ARG A 168 7.52 9.12 30.18
C ARG A 168 8.38 7.88 29.90
N GLY A 169 7.75 6.72 29.87
CA GLY A 169 8.43 5.43 29.99
C GLY A 169 8.41 4.94 31.43
N ASP A 170 8.73 3.66 31.61
CA ASP A 170 8.87 3.05 32.92
C ASP A 170 10.34 3.10 33.35
N PRO A 171 10.64 3.45 34.61
CA PRO A 171 12.00 3.43 35.11
C PRO A 171 12.56 1.99 35.10
N PRO A 172 13.89 1.83 34.97
CA PRO A 172 14.53 0.52 35.06
C PRO A 172 14.16 -0.17 36.39
N VAL A 173 13.89 -1.48 36.31
CA VAL A 173 13.49 -2.28 37.46
C VAL A 173 14.71 -2.53 38.36
N MET A 174 15.19 -1.53 39.12
CA MET A 174 16.20 -1.75 40.19
C MET A 174 16.56 -0.53 41.08
N GLU A 175 15.96 0.65 40.96
CA GLU A 175 16.34 1.80 41.80
C GLU A 175 15.16 2.41 42.57
N GLU A 176 15.34 2.63 43.88
CA GLU A 176 14.31 3.17 44.79
C GLU A 176 14.05 4.68 44.58
N GLU A 177 14.96 5.40 43.90
CA GLU A 177 14.80 6.80 43.46
C GLU A 177 15.48 7.02 42.10
N TRP A 178 14.77 6.74 41.00
CA TRP A 178 15.28 7.04 39.65
C TRP A 178 15.31 8.55 39.40
N LYS A 179 16.44 9.07 38.90
CA LYS A 179 16.59 10.46 38.43
C LYS A 179 16.96 10.47 36.96
N ALA A 180 16.40 11.41 36.20
CA ALA A 180 16.76 11.61 34.81
C ALA A 180 18.27 11.94 34.67
N PRO A 181 18.90 11.54 33.55
CA PRO A 181 20.27 11.97 33.25
C PRO A 181 20.38 13.50 33.18
N ASP A 182 21.58 14.03 33.33
CA ASP A 182 21.85 15.46 33.13
C ASP A 182 21.35 15.88 31.74
N ASN A 183 20.56 16.95 31.67
CA ASN A 183 19.87 17.40 30.44
C ASN A 183 18.87 16.38 29.84
N GLY A 184 18.30 15.50 30.67
CA GLY A 184 17.22 14.57 30.32
C GLY A 184 15.81 15.10 30.63
N PHE A 185 14.85 14.17 30.66
CA PHE A 185 13.43 14.46 30.91
C PHE A 185 12.93 13.68 32.12
N ASN A 186 12.16 14.33 33.00
CA ASN A 186 11.56 13.66 34.16
C ASN A 186 10.14 13.19 33.87
N TYR A 187 9.39 13.97 33.09
CA TYR A 187 7.98 13.72 32.81
C TYR A 187 7.65 13.83 31.33
N ALA A 188 6.55 13.18 30.92
CA ALA A 188 6.05 13.27 29.55
C ALA A 188 5.73 14.71 29.12
N VAL A 189 5.35 15.61 30.05
CA VAL A 189 5.11 17.03 29.75
C VAL A 189 6.38 17.74 29.24
N ASP A 190 7.55 17.34 29.73
CA ASP A 190 8.83 17.90 29.29
C ASP A 190 9.11 17.52 27.84
N LEU A 191 8.78 16.27 27.46
CA LEU A 191 8.85 15.81 26.06
C LEU A 191 7.86 16.56 25.16
N VAL A 192 6.63 16.81 25.61
CA VAL A 192 5.65 17.62 24.86
C VAL A 192 6.19 19.01 24.58
N ARG A 193 6.71 19.69 25.62
CA ARG A 193 7.30 21.03 25.50
C ARG A 193 8.49 21.03 24.54
N HIS A 194 9.37 20.04 24.64
CA HIS A 194 10.54 19.91 23.76
C HIS A 194 10.16 19.69 22.30
N ILE A 195 9.20 18.80 22.01
CA ILE A 195 8.71 18.60 20.64
C ILE A 195 8.13 19.90 20.08
N ARG A 196 7.35 20.64 20.88
CA ARG A 196 6.77 21.92 20.46
C ARG A 196 7.84 23.00 20.24
N GLN A 197 8.86 23.05 21.07
CA GLN A 197 9.96 23.99 20.95
C GLN A 197 10.79 23.75 19.68
N GLU A 198 11.20 22.50 19.44
CA GLU A 198 12.13 22.15 18.34
C GLU A 198 11.43 21.97 16.98
N PHE A 199 10.18 21.48 16.98
CA PHE A 199 9.46 21.10 15.75
C PHE A 199 8.17 21.87 15.51
N GLY A 200 7.78 22.78 16.43
CA GLY A 200 6.56 23.55 16.34
C GLY A 200 5.32 22.68 16.14
N ASN A 201 4.58 22.95 15.05
CA ASN A 201 3.36 22.24 14.68
C ASN A 201 3.58 21.12 13.66
N TYR A 202 4.83 20.71 13.39
CA TYR A 202 5.11 19.61 12.46
C TYR A 202 4.44 18.32 12.93
N PHE A 203 4.63 17.95 14.20
CA PHE A 203 4.03 16.76 14.80
C PHE A 203 2.63 17.05 15.37
N VAL A 204 1.71 16.11 15.18
CA VAL A 204 0.55 15.92 16.04
C VAL A 204 1.00 15.14 17.27
N ILE A 205 0.70 15.64 18.47
CA ILE A 205 1.15 15.04 19.73
C ILE A 205 -0.05 14.44 20.45
N CYS A 206 0.01 13.14 20.72
CA CYS A 206 -0.88 12.47 21.65
C CYS A 206 -0.17 12.27 22.99
N VAL A 207 -0.93 12.24 24.08
CA VAL A 207 -0.44 11.85 25.41
C VAL A 207 -1.33 10.76 26.03
N ALA A 208 -0.74 9.94 26.89
CA ALA A 208 -1.47 8.92 27.63
C ALA A 208 -2.22 9.50 28.85
N ALA A 209 -3.33 8.87 29.21
CA ALA A 209 -4.08 9.13 30.44
C ALA A 209 -4.56 7.84 31.10
N TYR A 210 -4.83 7.87 32.41
CA TYR A 210 -5.15 6.69 33.22
C TYR A 210 -6.53 6.90 33.85
N PRO A 211 -7.61 6.28 33.32
CA PRO A 211 -8.97 6.55 33.80
C PRO A 211 -9.20 6.27 35.29
N SER A 212 -8.43 5.33 35.86
CA SER A 212 -8.46 4.98 37.29
C SER A 212 -7.33 5.61 38.11
N GLY A 213 -6.57 6.55 37.53
CA GLY A 213 -5.37 7.16 38.13
C GLY A 213 -4.08 6.41 37.78
N HIS A 214 -2.99 7.16 37.61
CA HIS A 214 -1.65 6.60 37.39
C HIS A 214 -1.15 5.87 38.65
N PRO A 215 -0.60 4.65 38.55
CA PRO A 215 -0.21 3.89 39.75
C PRO A 215 0.88 4.53 40.62
N ASP A 216 1.72 5.39 40.03
CA ASP A 216 2.76 6.14 40.74
C ASP A 216 2.25 7.48 41.30
N CYS A 217 0.97 7.83 41.12
CA CYS A 217 0.34 9.02 41.68
C CYS A 217 -0.81 8.60 42.61
N LEU A 218 -0.68 8.86 43.91
CA LEU A 218 -1.64 8.39 44.92
C LEU A 218 -2.95 9.19 44.90
N ASP A 219 -2.92 10.44 44.42
CA ASP A 219 -4.10 11.30 44.33
C ASP A 219 -4.59 11.41 42.87
N TYR A 220 -5.80 10.94 42.62
CA TYR A 220 -6.46 11.03 41.32
C TYR A 220 -6.65 12.46 40.83
N ALA A 221 -6.93 13.41 41.74
CA ALA A 221 -7.11 14.81 41.37
C ALA A 221 -5.80 15.45 40.92
N GLU A 222 -4.69 15.07 41.56
CA GLU A 222 -3.33 15.48 41.18
C GLU A 222 -2.94 14.90 39.81
N ASP A 223 -3.20 13.61 39.56
CA ASP A 223 -2.95 12.97 38.26
C ASP A 223 -3.72 13.66 37.11
N LEU A 224 -4.98 14.06 37.36
CA LEU A 224 -5.75 14.85 36.42
C LEU A 224 -5.14 16.24 36.15
N GLN A 225 -4.56 16.88 37.17
CA GLN A 225 -3.89 18.16 37.01
C GLN A 225 -2.61 18.02 36.16
N HIS A 226 -1.81 16.97 36.37
CA HIS A 226 -0.66 16.67 35.51
C HIS A 226 -1.06 16.31 34.07
N LEU A 227 -2.20 15.63 33.89
CA LEU A 227 -2.77 15.44 32.56
C LEU A 227 -3.12 16.77 31.91
N LYS A 228 -3.73 17.70 32.64
CA LYS A 228 -4.02 19.04 32.16
C LYS A 228 -2.74 19.80 31.79
N GLU A 229 -1.68 19.70 32.57
CA GLU A 229 -0.38 20.30 32.25
C GLU A 229 0.21 19.77 30.93
N LYS A 230 0.08 18.47 30.65
CA LYS A 230 0.47 17.87 29.36
C LYS A 230 -0.35 18.45 28.20
N VAL A 231 -1.65 18.65 28.40
CA VAL A 231 -2.53 19.24 27.39
C VAL A 231 -2.19 20.71 27.16
N ASP A 232 -2.05 21.49 28.22
CA ASP A 232 -1.72 22.92 28.16
C ASP A 232 -0.33 23.16 27.57
N ALA A 233 0.62 22.22 27.73
CA ALA A 233 1.92 22.24 27.07
C ALA A 233 1.86 22.03 25.55
N GLY A 234 0.72 21.58 25.02
CA GLY A 234 0.45 21.51 23.58
C GLY A 234 0.11 20.12 23.04
N ALA A 235 -0.38 19.18 23.85
CA ALA A 235 -0.91 17.92 23.32
C ALA A 235 -2.20 18.17 22.51
N ASP A 236 -2.35 17.46 21.40
CA ASP A 236 -3.49 17.61 20.48
C ASP A 236 -4.69 16.74 20.85
N PHE A 237 -4.44 15.56 21.42
CA PHE A 237 -5.46 14.63 21.92
C PHE A 237 -4.89 13.61 22.91
N ILE A 238 -5.78 12.82 23.52
CA ILE A 238 -5.44 11.85 24.56
C ILE A 238 -5.90 10.44 24.14
N ILE A 239 -5.08 9.43 24.42
CA ILE A 239 -5.48 8.01 24.43
C ILE A 239 -5.43 7.51 25.88
N THR A 240 -6.49 6.84 26.33
CA THR A 240 -6.52 6.31 27.69
C THR A 240 -5.88 4.93 27.76
N GLN A 241 -5.26 4.61 28.89
CA GLN A 241 -4.96 3.23 29.30
C GLN A 241 -6.24 2.39 29.29
N LEU A 242 -6.07 1.06 29.20
CA LEU A 242 -7.16 0.09 29.23
C LEU A 242 -7.99 0.17 30.52
N PHE A 243 -9.25 -0.23 30.42
CA PHE A 243 -10.19 -0.38 31.52
C PHE A 243 -11.19 -1.49 31.17
N PHE A 244 -11.93 -1.98 32.18
CA PHE A 244 -12.84 -3.13 32.01
C PHE A 244 -14.33 -2.76 31.97
N LYS A 245 -14.69 -1.52 32.35
CA LYS A 245 -16.08 -1.05 32.48
C LYS A 245 -16.23 0.34 31.87
N ALA A 246 -17.25 0.55 31.03
CA ALA A 246 -17.45 1.81 30.29
C ALA A 246 -17.72 3.01 31.23
N GLU A 247 -18.29 2.75 32.40
CA GLU A 247 -18.57 3.76 33.43
C GLU A 247 -17.32 4.45 33.94
N VAL A 248 -16.19 3.72 33.99
CA VAL A 248 -14.88 4.27 34.40
C VAL A 248 -14.45 5.36 33.43
N PHE A 249 -14.56 5.10 32.13
CA PHE A 249 -14.25 6.10 31.10
C PHE A 249 -15.22 7.29 31.13
N ASN A 250 -16.53 7.04 31.31
CA ASN A 250 -17.52 8.12 31.36
C ASN A 250 -17.27 9.07 32.54
N LYS A 251 -16.94 8.53 33.72
CA LYS A 251 -16.52 9.33 34.88
C LYS A 251 -15.26 10.14 34.56
N PHE A 252 -14.20 9.48 34.09
CA PHE A 252 -12.94 10.12 33.74
C PHE A 252 -13.10 11.25 32.72
N LEU A 253 -13.94 11.03 31.70
CA LEU A 253 -14.26 12.05 30.70
C LEU A 253 -14.91 13.28 31.35
N ASN A 254 -15.91 13.09 32.22
CA ASN A 254 -16.57 14.18 32.93
C ASN A 254 -15.60 14.97 33.81
N ASP A 255 -14.74 14.26 34.55
CA ASP A 255 -13.75 14.89 35.44
C ASP A 255 -12.73 15.71 34.63
N CYS A 256 -12.26 15.17 33.49
CA CYS A 256 -11.40 15.90 32.55
C CYS A 256 -12.06 17.18 32.01
N ARG A 257 -13.35 17.10 31.65
CA ARG A 257 -14.10 18.27 31.19
C ARG A 257 -14.30 19.31 32.30
N ALA A 258 -14.51 18.87 33.54
CA ALA A 258 -14.69 19.75 34.70
C ALA A 258 -13.46 20.63 35.00
N ILE A 259 -12.25 20.13 34.70
CA ILE A 259 -10.99 20.88 34.86
C ILE A 259 -10.55 21.62 33.57
N GLY A 260 -11.38 21.62 32.53
CA GLY A 260 -11.15 22.39 31.30
C GLY A 260 -10.28 21.71 30.24
N ILE A 261 -10.04 20.40 30.31
CA ILE A 261 -9.45 19.66 29.19
C ILE A 261 -10.50 19.58 28.08
N THR A 262 -10.21 20.14 26.89
CA THR A 262 -11.17 20.21 25.77
C THR A 262 -10.75 19.38 24.55
N VAL A 263 -9.51 18.88 24.52
CA VAL A 263 -9.01 18.03 23.43
C VAL A 263 -9.80 16.70 23.35
N PRO A 264 -9.82 16.04 22.18
CA PRO A 264 -10.41 14.71 22.05
C PRO A 264 -9.74 13.69 23.01
N ILE A 265 -10.55 12.81 23.60
CA ILE A 265 -10.11 11.73 24.48
C ILE A 265 -10.63 10.43 23.89
N ILE A 266 -9.73 9.52 23.52
CA ILE A 266 -10.04 8.26 22.86
C ILE A 266 -9.88 7.11 23.87
N PRO A 267 -10.93 6.33 24.17
CA PRO A 267 -10.85 5.18 25.06
C PRO A 267 -9.98 4.07 24.46
N GLY A 268 -9.01 3.59 25.24
CA GLY A 268 -8.23 2.39 24.97
C GLY A 268 -8.95 1.11 25.41
N VAL A 269 -9.11 0.16 24.48
CA VAL A 269 -9.82 -1.11 24.69
C VAL A 269 -8.89 -2.27 24.39
N LEU A 270 -8.74 -3.17 25.35
CA LEU A 270 -7.98 -4.40 25.19
C LEU A 270 -8.94 -5.60 25.13
N PRO A 271 -9.06 -6.29 23.98
CA PRO A 271 -9.78 -7.56 23.91
C PRO A 271 -9.06 -8.64 24.73
N ILE A 272 -9.80 -9.34 25.60
CA ILE A 272 -9.28 -10.50 26.32
C ILE A 272 -9.16 -11.67 25.33
N GLN A 273 -7.95 -12.20 25.16
CA GLN A 273 -7.69 -13.26 24.16
C GLN A 273 -7.20 -14.58 24.76
N ALA A 274 -6.67 -14.56 25.99
CA ALA A 274 -6.21 -15.73 26.74
C ALA A 274 -6.07 -15.37 28.23
N TYR A 275 -6.24 -16.35 29.12
CA TYR A 275 -6.18 -16.13 30.57
C TYR A 275 -4.78 -15.66 31.03
N GLN A 276 -3.73 -16.26 30.49
CA GLN A 276 -2.35 -15.88 30.81
C GLN A 276 -2.03 -14.45 30.38
N SER A 277 -2.51 -14.04 29.20
CA SER A 277 -2.35 -12.67 28.71
C SER A 277 -3.06 -11.65 29.61
N LEU A 278 -4.27 -11.97 30.08
CA LEU A 278 -4.99 -11.15 31.05
C LEU A 278 -4.17 -10.99 32.34
N ARG A 279 -3.69 -12.08 32.94
CA ARG A 279 -2.87 -12.02 34.16
C ARG A 279 -1.60 -11.18 34.00
N HIS A 280 -0.93 -11.31 32.85
CA HIS A 280 0.28 -10.54 32.58
C HIS A 280 0.00 -9.05 32.47
N ILE A 281 -1.05 -8.67 31.75
CA ILE A 281 -1.41 -7.27 31.51
C ILE A 281 -1.91 -6.61 32.79
N VAL A 282 -2.67 -7.32 33.61
CA VAL A 282 -3.10 -6.86 34.94
C VAL A 282 -1.89 -6.55 35.82
N LYS A 283 -0.87 -7.42 35.80
CA LYS A 283 0.37 -7.19 36.54
C LYS A 283 1.13 -5.95 36.05
N LEU A 284 1.18 -5.73 34.74
CA LEU A 284 1.89 -4.58 34.14
C LEU A 284 1.13 -3.27 34.33
N SER A 285 -0.19 -3.28 34.14
CA SER A 285 -1.05 -2.09 34.25
C SER A 285 -1.39 -1.72 35.69
N LYS A 286 -1.12 -2.62 36.66
CA LYS A 286 -1.51 -2.50 38.07
C LYS A 286 -3.03 -2.25 38.26
N LEU A 287 -3.84 -2.67 37.29
CA LEU A 287 -5.30 -2.58 37.33
C LEU A 287 -5.92 -3.79 38.01
N GLU A 288 -7.04 -3.60 38.69
CA GLU A 288 -7.84 -4.71 39.22
C GLU A 288 -8.85 -5.20 38.19
N VAL A 289 -8.93 -6.52 38.00
CA VAL A 289 -9.97 -7.12 37.14
C VAL A 289 -11.27 -7.22 37.92
N PRO A 290 -12.40 -6.72 37.41
CA PRO A 290 -13.69 -6.89 38.04
C PRO A 290 -14.03 -8.35 38.35
N GLN A 291 -14.60 -8.60 39.54
CA GLN A 291 -14.90 -9.95 40.01
C GLN A 291 -15.81 -10.73 39.05
N ASP A 292 -16.76 -10.05 38.40
CA ASP A 292 -17.66 -10.65 37.39
C ASP A 292 -16.91 -11.24 36.18
N ILE A 293 -15.81 -10.61 35.78
CA ILE A 293 -14.94 -11.12 34.71
C ILE A 293 -14.11 -12.31 35.22
N ILE A 294 -13.59 -12.22 36.45
CA ILE A 294 -12.81 -13.29 37.08
C ILE A 294 -13.66 -14.57 37.22
N ASP A 295 -14.87 -14.44 37.77
CA ASP A 295 -15.79 -15.56 38.01
C ASP A 295 -16.20 -16.26 36.71
N THR A 296 -16.28 -15.50 35.61
CA THR A 296 -16.60 -16.06 34.29
C THR A 296 -15.39 -16.72 33.62
N ILE A 297 -14.19 -16.14 33.76
CA ILE A 297 -12.98 -16.62 33.09
C ILE A 297 -12.35 -17.82 33.78
N ILE A 298 -12.34 -17.88 35.12
CA ILE A 298 -11.69 -18.97 35.88
C ILE A 298 -12.17 -20.36 35.44
N PRO A 299 -13.48 -20.63 35.28
CA PRO A 299 -13.98 -21.94 34.84
C PRO A 299 -13.52 -22.35 33.44
N ILE A 300 -13.24 -21.38 32.56
CA ILE A 300 -12.86 -21.60 31.16
C ILE A 300 -11.37 -21.32 30.90
N LYS A 301 -10.56 -21.08 31.94
CA LYS A 301 -9.19 -20.55 31.84
C LYS A 301 -8.24 -21.37 30.97
N ASP A 302 -8.49 -22.68 30.86
CA ASP A 302 -7.68 -23.64 30.11
C ASP A 302 -8.24 -23.89 28.69
N ASN A 303 -9.29 -23.18 28.29
CA ASN A 303 -9.89 -23.19 26.95
C ASN A 303 -9.74 -21.81 26.29
N ASP A 304 -8.65 -21.61 25.56
CA ASP A 304 -8.32 -20.34 24.89
C ASP A 304 -9.41 -19.88 23.91
N GLU A 305 -10.13 -20.79 23.26
CA GLU A 305 -11.24 -20.43 22.37
C GLU A 305 -12.42 -19.86 23.14
N ALA A 306 -12.82 -20.51 24.24
CA ALA A 306 -13.89 -20.01 25.10
C ALA A 306 -13.53 -18.65 25.72
N VAL A 307 -12.30 -18.49 26.20
CA VAL A 307 -11.80 -17.22 26.76
C VAL A 307 -11.82 -16.12 25.70
N ARG A 308 -11.37 -16.40 24.48
CA ARG A 308 -11.38 -15.44 23.38
C ARG A 308 -12.80 -15.04 22.99
N ASN A 309 -13.74 -16.00 22.92
CA ASN A 309 -15.14 -15.71 22.58
C ASN A 309 -15.80 -14.85 23.67
N PHE A 310 -15.52 -15.12 24.94
CA PHE A 310 -15.94 -14.26 26.05
C PHE A 310 -15.35 -12.84 25.91
N GLY A 311 -14.05 -12.72 25.64
CA GLY A 311 -13.40 -11.42 25.48
C GLY A 311 -13.92 -10.62 24.28
N ILE A 312 -14.25 -11.28 23.17
CA ILE A 312 -14.91 -10.65 22.01
C ILE A 312 -16.28 -10.11 22.42
N HIS A 313 -17.09 -10.90 23.12
CA HIS A 313 -18.42 -10.48 23.57
C HIS A 313 -18.34 -9.28 24.52
N GLN A 314 -17.51 -9.38 25.57
CA GLN A 314 -17.34 -8.34 26.57
C GLN A 314 -16.82 -7.03 25.95
N ALA A 315 -15.79 -7.09 25.10
CA ALA A 315 -15.27 -5.91 24.43
C ALA A 315 -16.29 -5.31 23.43
N THR A 316 -17.08 -6.14 22.75
CA THR A 316 -18.17 -5.68 21.87
C THR A 316 -19.19 -4.85 22.65
N GLU A 317 -19.66 -5.35 23.81
CA GLU A 317 -20.63 -4.63 24.65
C GLU A 317 -20.04 -3.33 25.22
N MET A 318 -18.80 -3.37 25.70
CA MET A 318 -18.11 -2.18 26.18
C MET A 318 -17.96 -1.12 25.08
N CYS A 319 -17.57 -1.53 23.86
CA CYS A 319 -17.47 -0.62 22.72
C CYS A 319 -18.84 0.00 22.36
N ARG A 320 -19.92 -0.80 22.36
CA ARG A 320 -21.28 -0.28 22.12
C ARG A 320 -21.68 0.76 23.17
N GLN A 321 -21.43 0.48 24.44
CA GLN A 321 -21.72 1.42 25.52
C GLN A 321 -20.93 2.73 25.35
N LEU A 322 -19.61 2.65 25.13
CA LEU A 322 -18.76 3.83 24.90
C LEU A 322 -19.24 4.68 23.72
N LEU A 323 -19.58 4.05 22.60
CA LEU A 323 -20.08 4.74 21.41
C LEU A 323 -21.46 5.37 21.64
N ASN A 324 -22.31 4.75 22.48
CA ASN A 324 -23.62 5.27 22.83
C ASN A 324 -23.55 6.42 23.85
N THR A 325 -22.52 6.45 24.71
CA THR A 325 -22.30 7.52 25.68
C THR A 325 -21.48 8.69 25.12
N GLY A 326 -21.16 8.67 23.83
CA GLY A 326 -20.61 9.81 23.09
C GLY A 326 -19.14 9.71 22.70
N ALA A 327 -18.47 8.57 22.95
CA ALA A 327 -17.15 8.34 22.37
C ALA A 327 -17.27 8.26 20.84
N VAL A 328 -16.41 9.00 20.13
CA VAL A 328 -16.41 9.06 18.66
C VAL A 328 -15.31 8.18 18.06
N GLY A 329 -14.31 7.80 18.86
CA GLY A 329 -13.24 6.89 18.46
C GLY A 329 -13.05 5.77 19.48
N ILE A 330 -12.53 4.63 19.06
CA ILE A 330 -12.05 3.56 19.94
C ILE A 330 -10.63 3.17 19.52
N HIS A 331 -9.72 3.10 20.50
CA HIS A 331 -8.35 2.66 20.28
C HIS A 331 -8.18 1.22 20.76
N PHE A 332 -7.76 0.31 19.89
CA PHE A 332 -7.62 -1.12 20.22
C PHE A 332 -6.17 -1.54 20.45
N TYR A 333 -5.91 -2.10 21.62
CA TYR A 333 -4.66 -2.80 21.93
C TYR A 333 -4.69 -4.20 21.31
N THR A 334 -4.05 -4.38 20.14
CA THR A 334 -4.21 -5.63 19.36
C THR A 334 -3.38 -6.80 19.89
N LEU A 335 -2.30 -6.50 20.60
CA LEU A 335 -1.24 -7.45 20.96
C LEU A 335 -0.68 -8.22 19.74
N ASN A 336 -0.61 -7.57 18.57
CA ASN A 336 -0.20 -8.17 17.30
C ASN A 336 -1.08 -9.38 16.88
N ARG A 337 -2.36 -9.39 17.26
CA ARG A 337 -3.35 -10.40 16.88
C ARG A 337 -4.55 -9.75 16.21
N GLU A 338 -5.06 -10.37 15.14
CA GLU A 338 -6.11 -9.75 14.31
C GLU A 338 -7.53 -10.25 14.59
N MET A 339 -7.70 -11.54 14.93
CA MET A 339 -9.02 -12.20 14.95
C MET A 339 -10.03 -11.52 15.89
N ALA A 340 -9.68 -11.31 17.16
CA ALA A 340 -10.59 -10.74 18.13
C ALA A 340 -10.98 -9.30 17.77
N THR A 341 -10.00 -8.47 17.42
CA THR A 341 -10.21 -7.07 17.06
C THR A 341 -11.07 -6.93 15.80
N ILE A 342 -10.79 -7.70 14.75
CA ILE A 342 -11.61 -7.67 13.51
C ILE A 342 -13.05 -8.10 13.83
N GLN A 343 -13.24 -9.16 14.61
CA GLN A 343 -14.58 -9.62 14.95
C GLN A 343 -15.36 -8.58 15.76
N ILE A 344 -14.73 -7.91 16.72
CA ILE A 344 -15.35 -6.81 17.48
C ILE A 344 -15.73 -5.67 16.54
N LEU A 345 -14.81 -5.23 15.66
CA LEU A 345 -15.06 -4.16 14.69
C LEU A 345 -16.24 -4.46 13.75
N LYS A 346 -16.36 -5.72 13.30
CA LYS A 346 -17.53 -6.20 12.54
C LYS A 346 -18.81 -6.13 13.38
N ASN A 347 -18.77 -6.64 14.61
CA ASN A 347 -19.94 -6.65 15.51
C ASN A 347 -20.48 -5.24 15.83
N ILE A 348 -19.62 -4.22 15.82
CA ILE A 348 -19.99 -2.82 16.08
C ILE A 348 -20.15 -1.98 14.81
N GLY A 349 -20.06 -2.60 13.62
CA GLY A 349 -20.29 -1.94 12.33
C GLY A 349 -19.23 -0.93 11.91
N LEU A 350 -17.99 -1.06 12.41
CA LEU A 350 -16.87 -0.18 12.08
C LEU A 350 -15.86 -0.80 11.09
N TRP A 351 -16.02 -2.07 10.73
CA TRP A 351 -15.17 -2.72 9.74
C TRP A 351 -15.70 -2.50 8.31
N CYS A 352 -14.84 -2.03 7.40
CA CYS A 352 -15.16 -1.93 5.98
C CYS A 352 -15.06 -3.33 5.31
N GLU A 353 -16.19 -3.89 4.86
CA GLU A 353 -16.20 -5.22 4.21
C GLU A 353 -15.79 -5.16 2.73
N GLU A 354 -16.24 -4.14 2.00
CA GLU A 354 -15.98 -3.97 0.56
C GLU A 354 -15.26 -2.64 0.29
N PRO A 355 -13.95 -2.55 0.55
CA PRO A 355 -13.21 -1.32 0.33
C PRO A 355 -13.03 -1.07 -1.17
N GLN A 356 -13.72 -0.07 -1.72
CA GLN A 356 -13.43 0.43 -3.06
C GLN A 356 -12.01 1.01 -3.12
N ARG A 357 -11.27 0.63 -4.17
CA ARG A 357 -9.89 1.09 -4.41
C ARG A 357 -9.90 2.54 -4.90
N PRO A 358 -9.10 3.44 -4.31
CA PRO A 358 -9.02 4.83 -4.75
C PRO A 358 -8.34 4.99 -6.12
N LEU A 359 -7.32 4.17 -6.38
CA LEU A 359 -6.55 4.09 -7.63
C LEU A 359 -6.27 2.60 -7.93
N PRO A 360 -5.78 2.24 -9.13
CA PRO A 360 -5.38 0.87 -9.47
C PRO A 360 -4.26 0.31 -8.58
N TRP A 361 -3.55 1.18 -7.86
CA TRP A 361 -2.47 0.86 -6.95
C TRP A 361 -2.70 1.47 -5.57
N LYS A 362 -2.01 0.93 -4.56
CA LYS A 362 -2.14 1.36 -3.18
C LYS A 362 -1.42 2.69 -2.93
N ILE A 363 -2.15 3.63 -2.34
CA ILE A 363 -1.65 4.95 -1.97
C ILE A 363 -0.80 4.85 -0.69
N THR A 364 0.29 5.61 -0.64
CA THR A 364 1.11 5.73 0.58
C THR A 364 0.49 6.74 1.54
N ALA A 365 0.59 6.52 2.85
CA ALA A 365 0.12 7.49 3.84
C ALA A 365 1.13 8.62 4.08
N ASN A 366 2.33 8.52 3.53
CA ASN A 366 3.34 9.57 3.64
C ASN A 366 2.86 10.85 2.94
N HIS A 367 2.78 11.93 3.73
CA HIS A 367 2.30 13.22 3.28
C HIS A 367 3.10 13.81 2.10
N ALA A 368 4.39 13.49 1.96
CA ALA A 368 5.22 13.96 0.84
C ALA A 368 4.65 13.49 -0.51
N ARG A 369 4.02 12.31 -0.51
CA ARG A 369 3.42 11.66 -1.68
C ARG A 369 1.90 11.90 -1.81
N CYS A 370 1.30 12.78 -1.01
CA CYS A 370 -0.16 12.95 -1.02
C CYS A 370 -0.74 13.46 -2.35
N LYS A 371 0.11 14.04 -3.21
CA LYS A 371 -0.24 14.48 -4.57
C LYS A 371 0.05 13.46 -5.65
N GLU A 372 0.74 12.37 -5.31
CA GLU A 372 1.11 11.32 -6.25
C GLU A 372 -0.16 10.59 -6.71
N ASP A 373 -0.48 10.69 -8.00
CA ASP A 373 -1.65 10.03 -8.57
C ASP A 373 -1.37 9.34 -9.92
N VAL A 374 -0.12 9.30 -10.37
CA VAL A 374 0.30 8.60 -11.59
C VAL A 374 1.65 7.89 -11.40
N ARG A 375 1.73 6.61 -11.84
CA ARG A 375 2.93 5.77 -11.76
C ARG A 375 3.21 5.02 -13.07
N PRO A 376 4.48 4.66 -13.34
CA PRO A 376 4.82 3.70 -14.39
C PRO A 376 4.30 2.31 -14.03
N ILE A 377 3.77 1.58 -15.01
CA ILE A 377 3.17 0.25 -14.83
C ILE A 377 4.15 -0.83 -14.36
N PHE A 378 5.45 -0.64 -14.60
CA PHE A 378 6.48 -1.67 -14.44
C PHE A 378 6.61 -2.23 -13.01
N TRP A 379 6.32 -1.41 -12.00
CA TRP A 379 6.35 -1.82 -10.59
C TRP A 379 4.96 -2.16 -10.01
N SER A 380 3.96 -2.46 -10.84
CA SER A 380 2.60 -2.83 -10.40
C SER A 380 2.61 -3.96 -9.35
N SER A 381 3.40 -5.00 -9.60
CA SER A 381 3.60 -6.15 -8.69
C SER A 381 4.68 -5.93 -7.63
N ARG A 382 5.39 -4.79 -7.67
CA ARG A 382 6.51 -4.46 -6.77
C ARG A 382 6.42 -3.03 -6.22
N PRO A 383 5.26 -2.61 -5.65
CA PRO A 383 5.03 -1.22 -5.25
C PRO A 383 6.02 -0.74 -4.18
N GLN A 384 6.50 -1.65 -3.32
CA GLN A 384 7.49 -1.31 -2.30
C GLN A 384 8.85 -0.92 -2.90
N SER A 385 9.27 -1.59 -3.99
CA SER A 385 10.49 -1.24 -4.71
C SER A 385 10.37 0.15 -5.34
N TYR A 386 9.22 0.46 -5.95
CA TYR A 386 8.95 1.78 -6.50
C TYR A 386 9.02 2.89 -5.44
N VAL A 387 8.34 2.70 -4.30
CA VAL A 387 8.33 3.68 -3.20
C VAL A 387 9.75 3.89 -2.66
N TYR A 388 10.54 2.82 -2.55
CA TYR A 388 11.93 2.92 -2.13
C TYR A 388 12.78 3.70 -3.15
N ARG A 389 12.73 3.34 -4.43
CA ARG A 389 13.52 3.97 -5.50
C ARG A 389 13.20 5.45 -5.72
N THR A 390 12.03 5.89 -5.27
CA THR A 390 11.56 7.27 -5.38
C THR A 390 11.51 7.97 -4.02
N SER A 391 12.11 7.41 -2.96
CA SER A 391 12.05 7.98 -1.60
C SER A 391 12.67 9.37 -1.51
N ASP A 392 13.70 9.61 -2.31
CA ASP A 392 14.51 10.83 -2.26
C ASP A 392 14.00 11.91 -3.23
N TRP A 393 12.83 11.69 -3.84
CA TRP A 393 12.18 12.69 -4.69
C TRP A 393 11.61 13.83 -3.85
N GLU A 394 11.87 15.07 -4.29
CA GLU A 394 11.29 16.27 -3.65
C GLU A 394 9.83 16.49 -4.06
N GLU A 395 9.51 16.20 -5.32
CA GLU A 395 8.15 16.31 -5.87
C GLU A 395 7.72 15.00 -6.54
N PHE A 396 6.42 14.70 -6.44
CA PHE A 396 5.83 13.49 -7.00
C PHE A 396 4.83 13.86 -8.12
N PRO A 397 4.79 13.09 -9.23
CA PRO A 397 3.92 13.35 -10.37
C PRO A 397 2.44 13.46 -10.01
N ASN A 398 1.78 14.47 -10.57
CA ASN A 398 0.36 14.77 -10.35
C ASN A 398 -0.34 15.07 -11.69
N GLY A 399 -1.46 14.40 -11.95
CA GLY A 399 -2.28 14.53 -13.13
C GLY A 399 -1.64 13.89 -14.37
N ARG A 400 -0.51 14.42 -14.84
CA ARG A 400 0.28 13.82 -15.92
C ARG A 400 1.64 13.40 -15.42
N TRP A 401 2.12 12.26 -15.90
CA TRP A 401 3.54 11.97 -15.81
C TRP A 401 4.27 13.02 -16.64
N GLY A 402 5.16 13.78 -15.98
CA GLY A 402 5.91 14.87 -16.61
C GLY A 402 6.88 14.35 -17.69
N ARG A 403 7.68 15.24 -18.25
CA ARG A 403 8.77 14.82 -19.14
C ARG A 403 9.75 13.94 -18.36
N SER A 404 10.10 12.80 -18.95
CA SER A 404 10.84 11.72 -18.28
C SER A 404 12.27 12.11 -17.86
N GLU A 405 12.80 13.20 -18.42
CA GLU A 405 14.15 13.75 -18.16
C GLU A 405 14.40 14.15 -16.69
N SER A 406 13.33 14.42 -15.92
CA SER A 406 13.44 14.86 -14.52
C SER A 406 13.42 13.74 -13.49
N ALA A 407 13.13 12.50 -13.90
CA ALA A 407 12.95 11.37 -12.98
C ALA A 407 14.28 10.65 -12.71
N ALA A 408 14.87 10.87 -11.54
CA ALA A 408 16.04 10.11 -11.08
C ALA A 408 15.60 8.95 -10.17
N PHE A 409 15.57 7.71 -10.67
CA PHE A 409 15.28 6.55 -9.83
C PHE A 409 16.53 6.12 -9.06
N GLY A 410 16.44 6.07 -7.74
CA GLY A 410 17.53 5.61 -6.87
C GLY A 410 17.88 4.14 -7.10
N GLU A 411 19.13 3.76 -6.80
CA GLU A 411 19.57 2.37 -6.82
C GLU A 411 19.01 1.57 -5.64
N LEU A 412 18.72 0.28 -5.88
CA LEU A 412 18.36 -0.66 -4.83
C LEU A 412 19.59 -1.02 -3.99
N LYS A 413 19.70 -0.44 -2.79
CA LYS A 413 20.74 -0.80 -1.82
C LYS A 413 20.35 -2.07 -1.06
N ASP A 414 21.34 -2.91 -0.74
CA ASP A 414 21.14 -4.24 -0.14
C ASP A 414 20.34 -4.24 1.17
N TYR A 415 20.37 -3.15 1.93
CA TYR A 415 19.71 -3.06 3.23
C TYR A 415 18.17 -3.13 3.14
N TYR A 416 17.58 -2.57 2.07
CA TYR A 416 16.13 -2.59 1.87
C TYR A 416 15.62 -3.87 1.23
N LEU A 417 16.53 -4.76 0.78
CA LEU A 417 16.16 -6.08 0.25
C LEU A 417 15.46 -6.96 1.28
N PHE A 418 15.55 -6.68 2.59
CA PHE A 418 14.85 -7.47 3.59
C PHE A 418 13.32 -7.49 3.36
N TYR A 419 12.73 -6.32 3.05
CA TYR A 419 11.29 -6.22 2.76
C TYR A 419 10.94 -6.59 1.31
N LEU A 420 11.92 -6.57 0.40
CA LEU A 420 11.73 -6.79 -1.04
C LEU A 420 12.06 -8.22 -1.52
N LYS A 421 12.58 -9.07 -0.63
CA LYS A 421 12.80 -10.51 -0.87
C LYS A 421 11.49 -11.27 -0.84
N SER A 422 11.44 -12.39 -1.57
CA SER A 422 10.28 -13.28 -1.52
C SER A 422 10.00 -13.70 -0.08
N ARG A 423 8.72 -13.68 0.29
CA ARG A 423 8.21 -14.12 1.59
C ARG A 423 8.37 -15.64 1.78
N ALA A 424 8.62 -16.40 0.71
CA ALA A 424 8.77 -17.85 0.74
C ALA A 424 10.21 -18.31 1.08
N PRO A 425 10.38 -19.36 1.90
CA PRO A 425 11.68 -19.95 2.17
C PRO A 425 12.26 -20.67 0.94
N LYS A 426 13.59 -20.77 0.88
CA LYS A 426 14.35 -21.39 -0.23
C LYS A 426 13.84 -22.77 -0.65
N ASP A 427 13.52 -23.66 0.29
CA ASP A 427 13.05 -25.02 -0.05
C ASP A 427 11.67 -25.02 -0.71
N GLU A 428 10.79 -24.09 -0.34
CA GLU A 428 9.47 -23.94 -0.98
C GLU A 428 9.63 -23.41 -2.41
N LEU A 429 10.50 -22.43 -2.61
CA LEU A 429 10.84 -21.93 -3.94
C LEU A 429 11.41 -23.03 -4.83
N LEU A 430 12.34 -23.86 -4.33
CA LEU A 430 12.89 -24.99 -5.08
C LEU A 430 11.83 -26.05 -5.44
N LYS A 431 10.82 -26.27 -4.59
CA LYS A 431 9.69 -27.17 -4.90
C LYS A 431 8.78 -26.61 -5.99
N MET A 432 8.55 -25.30 -6.00
CA MET A 432 7.70 -24.64 -7.01
C MET A 432 8.44 -24.50 -8.35
N TRP A 433 9.67 -23.99 -8.32
CA TRP A 433 10.42 -23.58 -9.51
C TRP A 433 11.35 -24.66 -10.07
N GLY A 434 11.43 -25.81 -9.40
CA GLY A 434 12.27 -26.94 -9.81
C GLY A 434 13.58 -27.00 -9.03
N ARG A 435 13.85 -28.17 -8.43
CA ARG A 435 15.12 -28.44 -7.72
C ARG A 435 16.31 -28.50 -8.68
N GLU A 436 16.06 -28.88 -9.92
CA GLU A 436 17.03 -28.92 -11.01
C GLU A 436 16.37 -28.42 -12.30
N LEU A 437 17.13 -27.68 -13.11
CA LEU A 437 16.71 -27.21 -14.44
C LEU A 437 17.63 -27.82 -15.49
N ARG A 438 17.05 -28.44 -16.52
CA ARG A 438 17.79 -29.12 -17.59
C ARG A 438 17.90 -28.26 -18.84
N CYS A 439 16.86 -27.49 -19.14
CA CYS A 439 16.78 -26.57 -20.27
C CYS A 439 15.81 -25.43 -19.98
N GLU A 440 15.70 -24.48 -20.91
CA GLU A 440 14.82 -23.31 -20.80
C GLU A 440 13.34 -23.72 -20.68
N GLN A 441 12.93 -24.83 -21.30
CA GLN A 441 11.55 -25.34 -21.17
C GLN A 441 11.14 -25.58 -19.71
N ASP A 442 12.07 -26.03 -18.84
CA ASP A 442 11.75 -26.21 -17.42
C ASP A 442 11.42 -24.87 -16.73
N VAL A 443 12.00 -23.76 -17.22
CA VAL A 443 11.65 -22.40 -16.76
C VAL A 443 10.30 -21.97 -17.33
N TRP A 444 10.05 -22.23 -18.61
CA TRP A 444 8.79 -21.89 -19.28
C TRP A 444 7.59 -22.59 -18.60
N ASP A 445 7.76 -23.85 -18.23
CA ASP A 445 6.76 -24.66 -17.52
C ASP A 445 6.37 -24.03 -16.17
N VAL A 446 7.30 -23.35 -15.48
CA VAL A 446 7.01 -22.68 -14.20
C VAL A 446 6.09 -21.47 -14.40
N PHE A 447 6.32 -20.67 -15.44
CA PHE A 447 5.42 -19.57 -15.78
C PHE A 447 4.03 -20.08 -16.21
N TYR A 448 3.98 -21.16 -16.99
CA TYR A 448 2.73 -21.82 -17.37
C TYR A 448 1.94 -22.30 -16.14
N CYS A 449 2.61 -22.98 -15.20
CA CYS A 449 1.99 -23.45 -13.95
C CYS A 449 1.51 -22.28 -13.07
N TYR A 450 2.26 -21.18 -13.02
CA TYR A 450 1.87 -19.99 -12.28
C TYR A 450 0.57 -19.38 -12.82
N LEU A 451 0.46 -19.22 -14.14
CA LEU A 451 -0.69 -18.62 -14.80
C LEU A 451 -1.94 -19.52 -14.77
N THR A 452 -1.75 -20.83 -14.96
CA THR A 452 -2.87 -21.79 -15.01
C THR A 452 -3.31 -22.29 -13.62
N GLY A 453 -2.47 -22.12 -12.60
CA GLY A 453 -2.68 -22.72 -11.27
C GLY A 453 -2.56 -24.25 -11.24
N ASN A 454 -2.13 -24.86 -12.35
CA ASN A 454 -1.90 -26.29 -12.45
C ASN A 454 -0.66 -26.69 -11.63
N PRO A 455 -0.67 -27.87 -10.99
CA PRO A 455 0.52 -28.39 -10.33
C PRO A 455 1.66 -28.61 -11.33
N ASN A 456 2.89 -28.38 -10.88
CA ASN A 456 4.09 -28.70 -11.64
C ASN A 456 4.33 -30.23 -11.69
N LYS A 457 5.43 -30.65 -12.33
CA LYS A 457 5.83 -32.07 -12.49
C LYS A 457 5.92 -32.85 -11.16
N THR A 458 6.03 -32.17 -10.01
CA THR A 458 6.11 -32.77 -8.68
C THR A 458 4.80 -32.71 -7.88
N GLY A 459 3.71 -32.20 -8.48
CA GLY A 459 2.42 -32.02 -7.82
C GLY A 459 2.31 -30.75 -6.97
N MET A 460 3.29 -29.84 -7.03
CA MET A 460 3.27 -28.57 -6.30
C MET A 460 2.68 -27.44 -7.16
N LYS A 461 1.76 -26.65 -6.62
CA LYS A 461 1.26 -25.44 -7.30
C LYS A 461 2.31 -24.32 -7.25
N VAL A 462 2.53 -23.66 -8.37
CA VAL A 462 3.40 -22.47 -8.43
C VAL A 462 2.55 -21.26 -8.06
N THR A 463 2.79 -20.68 -6.89
CA THR A 463 1.97 -19.55 -6.37
C THR A 463 2.61 -18.19 -6.60
N ARG A 464 3.85 -18.17 -7.07
CA ARG A 464 4.68 -16.96 -7.21
C ARG A 464 5.81 -17.18 -8.21
N ILE A 465 6.31 -16.08 -8.75
CA ILE A 465 7.50 -15.99 -9.62
C ILE A 465 8.37 -14.82 -9.13
N PRO A 466 9.65 -14.68 -9.54
CA PRO A 466 10.52 -13.61 -9.03
C PRO A 466 9.96 -12.17 -9.10
N TRP A 467 9.14 -11.88 -10.13
CA TRP A 467 8.54 -10.56 -10.35
C TRP A 467 7.19 -10.36 -9.64
N ASN A 468 6.55 -11.45 -9.18
CA ASN A 468 5.29 -11.39 -8.47
C ASN A 468 5.25 -12.41 -7.33
N ASP A 469 5.34 -11.90 -6.09
CA ASP A 469 5.33 -12.69 -4.86
C ASP A 469 3.92 -12.93 -4.30
N GLU A 470 2.90 -12.46 -5.03
CA GLU A 470 1.48 -12.59 -4.70
C GLU A 470 0.73 -13.43 -5.76
N THR A 471 -0.51 -13.79 -5.45
CA THR A 471 -1.41 -14.43 -6.42
C THR A 471 -1.75 -13.48 -7.58
N LEU A 472 -2.20 -14.05 -8.71
CA LEU A 472 -2.61 -13.26 -9.86
C LEU A 472 -3.65 -12.20 -9.49
N ALA A 473 -3.48 -11.00 -10.05
CA ALA A 473 -4.49 -9.96 -9.94
C ALA A 473 -5.79 -10.42 -10.64
N PRO A 474 -6.98 -9.99 -10.16
CA PRO A 474 -8.24 -10.35 -10.79
C PRO A 474 -8.29 -10.04 -12.29
N GLU A 475 -7.73 -8.90 -12.73
CA GLU A 475 -7.68 -8.52 -14.14
C GLU A 475 -6.80 -9.46 -14.99
N THR A 476 -5.70 -9.97 -14.43
CA THR A 476 -4.83 -10.93 -15.14
C THR A 476 -5.52 -12.27 -15.35
N THR A 477 -6.43 -12.66 -14.46
CA THR A 477 -7.19 -13.92 -14.59
C THR A 477 -8.06 -13.93 -15.85
N VAL A 478 -8.48 -12.76 -16.34
CA VAL A 478 -9.29 -12.61 -17.57
C VAL A 478 -8.56 -13.09 -18.82
N ILE A 479 -7.22 -12.96 -18.84
CA ILE A 479 -6.35 -13.30 -19.98
C ILE A 479 -5.31 -14.37 -19.64
N ALA A 480 -5.48 -15.08 -18.51
CA ALA A 480 -4.48 -16.00 -17.99
C ALA A 480 -4.19 -17.17 -18.93
N GLN A 481 -5.19 -17.63 -19.69
CA GLN A 481 -5.04 -18.74 -20.62
C GLN A 481 -4.20 -18.35 -21.84
N GLU A 482 -4.47 -17.18 -22.43
CA GLU A 482 -3.71 -16.63 -23.55
C GLU A 482 -2.26 -16.34 -23.14
N LEU A 483 -2.06 -15.83 -21.92
CA LEU A 483 -0.73 -15.67 -21.33
C LEU A 483 -0.05 -17.04 -21.18
N ALA A 484 -0.72 -18.04 -20.61
CA ALA A 484 -0.12 -19.36 -20.40
C ALA A 484 0.33 -20.01 -21.72
N GLU A 485 -0.48 -19.90 -22.78
CA GLU A 485 -0.16 -20.40 -24.12
C GLU A 485 1.14 -19.82 -24.68
N ILE A 486 1.34 -18.50 -24.61
CA ILE A 486 2.57 -17.88 -25.12
C ILE A 486 3.78 -18.16 -24.20
N ASN A 487 3.56 -18.27 -22.89
CA ASN A 487 4.62 -18.62 -21.93
C ASN A 487 5.17 -20.02 -22.17
N SER A 488 4.30 -20.99 -22.48
CA SER A 488 4.71 -22.36 -22.86
C SER A 488 5.60 -22.44 -24.10
N GLN A 489 5.73 -21.34 -24.85
CA GLN A 489 6.46 -21.22 -26.11
C GLN A 489 7.60 -20.18 -26.02
N GLY A 490 8.08 -19.87 -24.81
CA GLY A 490 9.27 -19.04 -24.60
C GLY A 490 9.03 -17.52 -24.58
N VAL A 491 7.78 -17.09 -24.35
CA VAL A 491 7.41 -15.68 -24.14
C VAL A 491 7.03 -15.49 -22.68
N LEU A 492 8.02 -15.18 -21.85
CA LEU A 492 7.93 -15.26 -20.39
C LEU A 492 7.36 -13.97 -19.79
N THR A 493 6.04 -13.91 -19.62
CA THR A 493 5.33 -12.69 -19.21
C THR A 493 5.48 -12.39 -17.73
N ILE A 494 5.79 -11.15 -17.40
CA ILE A 494 5.98 -10.69 -16.02
C ILE A 494 4.97 -9.61 -15.60
N ASN A 495 4.30 -8.97 -16.57
CA ASN A 495 3.28 -7.96 -16.32
C ASN A 495 2.31 -7.88 -17.50
N SER A 496 1.04 -7.58 -17.24
CA SER A 496 -0.02 -7.51 -18.26
C SER A 496 -1.25 -6.81 -17.72
N GLN A 497 -1.97 -6.09 -18.57
CA GLN A 497 -3.36 -5.68 -18.30
C GLN A 497 -4.20 -5.87 -19.57
N PRO A 498 -5.46 -6.33 -19.45
CA PRO A 498 -6.37 -6.43 -20.59
C PRO A 498 -6.81 -5.04 -21.06
N ARG A 499 -7.41 -4.98 -22.25
CA ARG A 499 -8.12 -3.78 -22.70
C ARG A 499 -9.45 -3.63 -21.96
N VAL A 500 -9.80 -2.42 -21.58
CA VAL A 500 -11.08 -2.09 -20.93
C VAL A 500 -11.69 -0.88 -21.61
N MET A 501 -12.94 -1.01 -22.01
CA MET A 501 -13.69 0.05 -22.67
C MET A 501 -14.94 0.40 -21.84
N ALA A 502 -14.85 1.48 -21.07
CA ALA A 502 -15.93 2.03 -20.26
C ALA A 502 -16.55 1.05 -19.24
N ALA A 503 -15.72 0.32 -18.50
CA ALA A 503 -16.21 -0.44 -17.35
C ALA A 503 -16.70 0.52 -16.24
N PRO A 504 -17.77 0.21 -15.50
CA PRO A 504 -18.19 1.02 -14.35
C PRO A 504 -17.03 1.17 -13.33
N SER A 505 -16.90 2.35 -12.70
CA SER A 505 -15.88 2.56 -11.64
C SER A 505 -16.06 1.67 -10.41
N THR A 506 -17.21 1.02 -10.27
CA THR A 506 -17.55 0.04 -9.24
C THR A 506 -17.40 -1.40 -9.71
N ASP A 507 -16.86 -1.64 -10.91
CA ASP A 507 -16.61 -3.00 -11.42
C ASP A 507 -15.70 -3.79 -10.45
N PRO A 508 -16.03 -5.05 -10.11
CA PRO A 508 -15.29 -5.81 -9.11
C PRO A 508 -13.86 -6.19 -9.55
N VAL A 509 -13.60 -6.21 -10.87
CA VAL A 509 -12.29 -6.56 -11.44
C VAL A 509 -11.50 -5.30 -11.75
N PHE A 510 -12.11 -4.37 -12.50
CA PHE A 510 -11.45 -3.20 -13.08
C PHE A 510 -11.73 -1.89 -12.34
N GLY A 511 -12.73 -1.86 -11.46
CA GLY A 511 -13.22 -0.64 -10.82
C GLY A 511 -12.25 -0.05 -9.81
N TRP A 512 -12.13 1.29 -9.86
CA TRP A 512 -11.44 2.15 -8.91
C TRP A 512 -12.00 3.58 -8.98
N GLY A 513 -11.66 4.41 -8.00
CA GLY A 513 -12.06 5.81 -7.93
C GLY A 513 -13.50 6.01 -7.43
N ASN A 514 -14.08 7.17 -7.73
CA ASN A 514 -15.42 7.51 -7.23
C ASN A 514 -16.51 6.69 -7.96
N PRO A 515 -17.60 6.27 -7.28
CA PRO A 515 -18.76 5.66 -7.92
C PRO A 515 -19.38 6.52 -9.02
N GLY A 516 -19.99 5.87 -10.02
CA GLY A 516 -20.68 6.53 -11.14
C GLY A 516 -19.77 7.01 -12.27
N GLY A 517 -18.49 6.64 -12.26
CA GLY A 517 -17.53 6.91 -13.32
C GLY A 517 -17.32 5.71 -14.25
N TYR A 518 -16.41 5.89 -15.21
CA TYR A 518 -16.03 4.88 -16.20
C TYR A 518 -14.51 4.73 -16.27
N ILE A 519 -14.06 3.48 -16.36
CA ILE A 519 -12.65 3.07 -16.41
C ILE A 519 -12.30 2.61 -17.82
N PHE A 520 -11.08 2.96 -18.25
CA PHE A 520 -10.52 2.61 -19.53
C PHE A 520 -9.09 2.10 -19.38
N GLN A 521 -8.72 1.10 -20.18
CA GLN A 521 -7.38 0.51 -20.22
C GLN A 521 -7.00 0.18 -21.66
N LYS A 522 -5.77 0.53 -22.06
CA LYS A 522 -5.09 -0.06 -23.23
C LYS A 522 -4.56 -1.45 -22.86
N ALA A 523 -4.58 -2.40 -23.80
CA ALA A 523 -3.93 -3.68 -23.57
C ALA A 523 -2.41 -3.50 -23.48
N TYR A 524 -1.81 -4.20 -22.52
CA TYR A 524 -0.38 -4.13 -22.24
C TYR A 524 0.18 -5.54 -22.02
N LEU A 525 1.37 -5.79 -22.56
CA LEU A 525 2.10 -7.03 -22.34
C LEU A 525 3.58 -6.75 -22.11
N GLU A 526 4.15 -7.35 -21.06
CA GLU A 526 5.57 -7.26 -20.73
C GLU A 526 6.16 -8.65 -20.49
N PHE A 527 7.26 -8.96 -21.16
CA PHE A 527 7.83 -10.31 -21.15
C PHE A 527 9.32 -10.36 -21.46
N PHE A 528 9.95 -11.46 -21.05
CA PHE A 528 11.26 -11.86 -21.54
C PHE A 528 11.15 -12.84 -22.70
N THR A 529 11.97 -12.67 -23.74
CA THR A 529 12.08 -13.67 -24.82
C THR A 529 13.46 -13.67 -25.48
N SER A 530 13.78 -14.72 -26.22
CA SER A 530 15.10 -14.94 -26.82
C SER A 530 15.44 -13.93 -27.93
N LYS A 531 16.74 -13.75 -28.18
CA LYS A 531 17.25 -12.93 -29.30
C LYS A 531 16.68 -13.33 -30.66
N GLU A 532 16.46 -14.62 -30.89
CA GLU A 532 15.88 -15.18 -32.12
C GLU A 532 14.44 -14.69 -32.30
N ASN A 533 13.65 -14.73 -31.23
CA ASN A 533 12.28 -14.22 -31.23
C ASN A 533 12.24 -12.71 -31.51
N ILE A 534 13.17 -11.93 -30.94
CA ILE A 534 13.23 -10.47 -31.16
C ILE A 534 13.47 -10.10 -32.63
N LYS A 535 14.34 -10.84 -33.35
CA LYS A 535 14.59 -10.59 -34.78
C LYS A 535 13.28 -10.66 -35.58
N ILE A 536 12.46 -11.67 -35.32
CA ILE A 536 11.18 -11.86 -36.01
C ILE A 536 10.12 -10.90 -35.48
N LEU A 537 10.07 -10.66 -34.17
CA LEU A 537 9.11 -9.74 -33.57
C LEU A 537 9.19 -8.35 -34.21
N LYS A 538 10.41 -7.85 -34.44
CA LYS A 538 10.63 -6.57 -35.11
C LYS A 538 10.09 -6.56 -36.55
N GLU A 539 10.25 -7.66 -37.29
CA GLU A 539 9.66 -7.81 -38.64
C GLU A 539 8.12 -7.78 -38.58
N VAL A 540 7.52 -8.53 -37.65
CA VAL A 540 6.07 -8.60 -37.47
C VAL A 540 5.49 -7.24 -37.07
N LEU A 541 6.13 -6.54 -36.13
CA LEU A 541 5.67 -5.24 -35.61
C LEU A 541 5.58 -4.16 -36.68
N THR A 542 6.32 -4.26 -37.80
CA THR A 542 6.18 -3.33 -38.93
C THR A 542 4.78 -3.33 -39.57
N GLN A 543 4.01 -4.40 -39.35
CA GLN A 543 2.65 -4.56 -39.87
C GLN A 543 1.58 -3.98 -38.91
N TYR A 544 1.98 -3.53 -37.72
CA TYR A 544 1.09 -3.06 -36.66
C TYR A 544 1.49 -1.65 -36.18
N PRO A 545 1.30 -0.61 -37.02
CA PRO A 545 1.73 0.76 -36.70
C PRO A 545 1.03 1.38 -35.48
N GLN A 546 -0.11 0.81 -35.05
CA GLN A 546 -0.83 1.21 -33.85
C GLN A 546 -0.21 0.70 -32.55
N VAL A 547 0.74 -0.24 -32.61
CA VAL A 547 1.36 -0.83 -31.41
C VAL A 547 2.63 -0.08 -31.07
N ASN A 548 2.73 0.38 -29.82
CA ASN A 548 3.98 0.91 -29.28
C ASN A 548 4.78 -0.22 -28.65
N TYR A 549 6.12 -0.19 -28.80
CA TYR A 549 7.01 -1.18 -28.23
C TYR A 549 8.30 -0.56 -27.67
N HIS A 550 8.86 -1.22 -26.67
CA HIS A 550 10.22 -0.96 -26.16
C HIS A 550 10.88 -2.30 -25.84
N ILE A 551 12.03 -2.57 -26.46
CA ILE A 551 12.80 -3.81 -26.38
C ILE A 551 14.20 -3.47 -25.90
N ILE A 552 14.67 -4.11 -24.83
CA ILE A 552 15.98 -3.84 -24.24
C ILE A 552 16.66 -5.10 -23.72
N ASP A 553 17.97 -5.21 -23.91
CA ASP A 553 18.79 -6.29 -23.35
C ASP A 553 19.25 -5.99 -21.92
N SER A 554 19.86 -6.97 -21.26
CA SER A 554 20.32 -6.83 -19.87
C SER A 554 21.40 -5.75 -19.72
N LYS A 555 22.23 -5.56 -20.74
CA LYS A 555 23.31 -4.56 -20.76
C LYS A 555 22.83 -3.15 -21.08
N GLY A 556 21.66 -3.01 -21.71
CA GLY A 556 21.18 -1.75 -22.26
C GLY A 556 21.91 -1.31 -23.54
N GLU A 557 22.73 -2.19 -24.13
CA GLU A 557 23.47 -1.93 -25.37
C GLU A 557 22.54 -1.99 -26.58
N GLU A 558 21.60 -2.94 -26.57
CA GLU A 558 20.56 -3.07 -27.58
C GLU A 558 19.23 -2.55 -27.01
N ASN A 559 18.82 -1.37 -27.46
CA ASN A 559 17.63 -0.67 -26.98
C ASN A 559 16.82 -0.14 -28.18
N TYR A 560 15.68 -0.77 -28.47
CA TYR A 560 14.83 -0.45 -29.61
C TYR A 560 13.45 0.01 -29.14
N SER A 561 12.96 1.12 -29.68
CA SER A 561 11.59 1.59 -29.44
C SER A 561 11.06 2.34 -30.66
N ASN A 562 9.74 2.31 -30.87
CA ASN A 562 9.03 3.20 -31.79
C ASN A 562 8.32 4.37 -31.06
N CYS A 563 8.56 4.52 -29.76
CA CYS A 563 8.01 5.58 -28.94
C CYS A 563 8.94 6.81 -28.95
N ASP A 564 8.37 7.99 -28.66
CA ASP A 564 9.17 9.13 -28.21
C ASP A 564 9.88 8.73 -26.91
N GLN A 565 11.20 8.91 -26.84
CA GLN A 565 12.03 8.47 -25.71
C GLN A 565 11.80 9.27 -24.42
N THR A 566 11.02 10.35 -24.49
CA THR A 566 10.82 11.33 -23.40
C THR A 566 9.34 11.54 -23.05
N GLN A 567 8.43 10.91 -23.80
CA GLN A 567 6.99 11.03 -23.56
C GLN A 567 6.39 9.71 -23.08
N PRO A 568 5.69 9.72 -21.93
CA PRO A 568 4.98 8.56 -21.42
C PRO A 568 3.70 8.29 -22.21
N ILE A 569 3.32 7.01 -22.30
CA ILE A 569 2.04 6.57 -22.87
C ILE A 569 1.05 6.31 -21.73
N ALA A 570 -0.07 7.02 -21.69
CA ALA A 570 -1.15 6.71 -20.76
C ALA A 570 -1.76 5.34 -21.08
N LEU A 571 -1.85 4.47 -20.07
CA LEU A 571 -2.36 3.10 -20.18
C LEU A 571 -3.73 2.92 -19.54
N THR A 572 -3.95 3.56 -18.39
CA THR A 572 -5.19 3.43 -17.62
C THR A 572 -5.68 4.82 -17.24
N TRP A 573 -6.96 5.08 -17.44
CA TRP A 573 -7.59 6.33 -17.03
C TRP A 573 -9.05 6.14 -16.63
N GLY A 574 -9.58 7.12 -15.89
CA GLY A 574 -10.94 7.15 -15.41
C GLY A 574 -11.57 8.51 -15.61
N VAL A 575 -12.86 8.50 -15.96
CA VAL A 575 -13.70 9.69 -16.07
C VAL A 575 -14.78 9.60 -14.98
N PHE A 576 -14.88 10.63 -14.14
CA PHE A 576 -15.75 10.62 -12.97
C PHE A 576 -16.68 11.84 -12.95
N PRO A 577 -17.94 11.71 -12.47
CA PRO A 577 -18.84 12.85 -12.35
C PRO A 577 -18.26 13.99 -11.50
N GLY A 578 -18.29 15.22 -12.04
CA GLY A 578 -17.84 16.42 -11.33
C GLY A 578 -16.34 16.48 -11.04
N LYS A 579 -15.51 15.73 -11.78
CA LYS A 579 -14.05 15.70 -11.63
C LYS A 579 -13.35 15.74 -12.99
N GLU A 580 -12.11 16.20 -13.00
CA GLU A 580 -11.21 16.04 -14.15
C GLU A 580 -10.80 14.57 -14.35
N ILE A 581 -10.22 14.28 -15.51
CA ILE A 581 -9.72 12.95 -15.86
C ILE A 581 -8.54 12.58 -14.96
N ILE A 582 -8.50 11.34 -14.49
CA ILE A 582 -7.37 10.78 -13.75
C ILE A 582 -6.76 9.67 -14.59
N GLN A 583 -5.44 9.71 -14.78
CA GLN A 583 -4.70 8.74 -15.61
C GLN A 583 -3.56 8.10 -14.80
N PRO A 584 -3.87 7.15 -13.90
CA PRO A 584 -2.94 6.76 -12.85
C PRO A 584 -1.82 5.80 -13.27
N THR A 585 -1.85 5.32 -14.50
CA THR A 585 -0.89 4.33 -15.01
C THR A 585 -0.37 4.74 -16.38
N VAL A 586 0.96 4.76 -16.52
CA VAL A 586 1.66 5.05 -17.78
C VAL A 586 2.71 3.99 -18.11
N ALA A 587 3.09 3.87 -19.38
CA ALA A 587 4.35 3.27 -19.81
C ALA A 587 5.34 4.40 -20.14
N ASP A 588 6.42 4.49 -19.39
CA ASP A 588 7.43 5.54 -19.53
C ASP A 588 8.78 4.96 -19.99
N PRO A 589 9.36 5.40 -21.12
CA PRO A 589 10.60 4.82 -21.65
C PRO A 589 11.81 4.94 -20.72
N VAL A 590 11.96 6.05 -19.99
CA VAL A 590 13.10 6.24 -19.07
C VAL A 590 12.95 5.34 -17.84
N ALA A 591 11.74 5.30 -17.26
CA ALA A 591 11.44 4.40 -16.16
C ALA A 591 11.63 2.93 -16.55
N PHE A 592 11.34 2.55 -17.81
CA PHE A 592 11.59 1.19 -18.31
C PHE A 592 13.08 0.84 -18.32
N VAL A 593 13.95 1.78 -18.67
CA VAL A 593 15.41 1.58 -18.62
C VAL A 593 15.89 1.34 -17.19
N HIS A 594 15.36 2.06 -16.20
CA HIS A 594 15.70 1.80 -14.79
C HIS A 594 15.09 0.52 -14.22
N TRP A 595 13.88 0.19 -14.66
CA TRP A 595 13.20 -1.04 -14.30
C TRP A 595 13.96 -2.27 -14.79
N LYS A 596 14.54 -2.22 -16.01
CA LYS A 596 15.28 -3.35 -16.60
C LYS A 596 16.31 -3.94 -15.65
N ASP A 597 17.02 -3.08 -14.90
CA ASP A 597 18.11 -3.51 -14.03
C ASP A 597 17.58 -4.35 -12.86
N GLU A 598 16.43 -3.96 -12.31
CA GLU A 598 15.73 -4.77 -11.31
C GLU A 598 15.14 -6.03 -11.95
N ALA A 599 14.47 -5.90 -13.09
CA ALA A 599 13.82 -7.02 -13.78
C ALA A 599 14.80 -8.15 -14.13
N PHE A 600 15.97 -7.82 -14.69
CA PHE A 600 17.05 -8.77 -14.95
C PHE A 600 17.78 -9.21 -13.68
N GLY A 601 17.92 -8.31 -12.69
CA GLY A 601 18.49 -8.62 -11.39
C GLY A 601 17.74 -9.75 -10.67
N LEU A 602 16.40 -9.76 -10.75
CA LEU A 602 15.54 -10.76 -10.11
C LEU A 602 15.79 -12.19 -10.61
N TRP A 603 16.15 -12.38 -11.90
CA TRP A 603 16.58 -13.68 -12.40
C TRP A 603 17.77 -14.22 -11.60
N ARG A 604 18.78 -13.37 -11.36
CA ARG A 604 20.02 -13.77 -10.67
C ARG A 604 19.78 -13.94 -9.17
N GLU A 605 19.15 -12.95 -8.56
CA GLU A 605 19.05 -12.78 -7.11
C GLU A 605 18.00 -13.70 -6.48
N GLN A 606 16.86 -13.90 -7.13
CA GLN A 606 15.79 -14.74 -6.58
C GLN A 606 15.81 -16.16 -7.12
N TRP A 607 16.00 -16.35 -8.43
CA TRP A 607 15.94 -17.69 -9.03
C TRP A 607 17.31 -18.35 -9.09
N GLY A 608 18.29 -17.66 -9.68
CA GLY A 608 19.63 -18.20 -9.87
C GLY A 608 20.29 -18.60 -8.55
N LYS A 609 20.18 -17.78 -7.49
CA LYS A 609 20.81 -18.04 -6.17
C LYS A 609 20.19 -19.20 -5.40
N LEU A 610 19.10 -19.80 -5.89
CA LEU A 610 18.60 -21.06 -5.34
C LEU A 610 19.56 -22.23 -5.62
N TYR A 611 20.28 -22.18 -6.73
CA TYR A 611 21.19 -23.23 -7.19
C TYR A 611 22.65 -22.91 -6.85
N GLU A 612 23.46 -23.95 -6.69
CA GLU A 612 24.90 -23.83 -6.46
C GLU A 612 25.61 -23.17 -7.66
N GLU A 613 26.67 -22.43 -7.37
CA GLU A 613 27.50 -21.82 -8.39
C GLU A 613 28.13 -22.89 -9.28
N GLY A 614 28.14 -22.66 -10.61
CA GLY A 614 28.63 -23.62 -11.60
C GLY A 614 27.66 -24.76 -11.94
N SER A 615 26.56 -24.97 -11.20
CA SER A 615 25.57 -26.01 -11.51
C SER A 615 24.88 -25.80 -12.86
N ARG A 616 24.40 -26.88 -13.48
CA ARG A 616 23.63 -26.81 -14.73
C ARG A 616 22.40 -25.91 -14.59
N SER A 617 21.67 -25.99 -13.48
CA SER A 617 20.50 -25.14 -13.23
C SER A 617 20.85 -23.66 -13.20
N ARG A 618 21.98 -23.32 -12.56
CA ARG A 618 22.51 -21.94 -12.54
C ARG A 618 22.86 -21.46 -13.94
N GLN A 619 23.46 -22.33 -14.77
CA GLN A 619 23.79 -22.02 -16.17
C GLN A 619 22.55 -21.78 -17.03
N VAL A 620 21.46 -22.54 -16.84
CA VAL A 620 20.19 -22.32 -17.56
C VAL A 620 19.65 -20.92 -17.27
N ILE A 621 19.57 -20.52 -16.00
CA ILE A 621 19.10 -19.17 -15.62
C ILE A 621 20.04 -18.08 -16.16
N GLN A 622 21.36 -18.30 -16.09
CA GLN A 622 22.33 -17.35 -16.60
C GLN A 622 22.22 -17.18 -18.13
N ASN A 623 21.98 -18.28 -18.87
CA ASN A 623 21.77 -18.23 -20.31
C ASN A 623 20.57 -17.37 -20.71
N ILE A 624 19.47 -17.45 -19.94
CA ILE A 624 18.30 -16.59 -20.14
C ILE A 624 18.69 -15.12 -19.95
N VAL A 625 19.39 -14.79 -18.85
CA VAL A 625 19.80 -13.39 -18.58
C VAL A 625 20.72 -12.82 -19.66
N ASP A 626 21.59 -13.65 -20.22
CA ASP A 626 22.61 -13.21 -21.17
C ASP A 626 22.08 -13.10 -22.61
N ASN A 627 21.01 -13.83 -22.96
CA ASN A 627 20.52 -13.93 -24.34
C ASN A 627 19.07 -13.44 -24.55
N TYR A 628 18.33 -13.16 -23.48
CA TYR A 628 16.94 -12.68 -23.58
C TYR A 628 16.88 -11.16 -23.52
N TYR A 629 15.82 -10.63 -24.09
CA TYR A 629 15.44 -9.22 -24.03
C TYR A 629 14.19 -9.06 -23.18
N LEU A 630 14.11 -7.95 -22.48
CA LEU A 630 12.88 -7.47 -21.87
C LEU A 630 12.10 -6.65 -22.92
N VAL A 631 10.82 -6.95 -23.08
CA VAL A 631 9.93 -6.31 -24.06
C VAL A 631 8.70 -5.80 -23.35
N ASN A 632 8.27 -4.57 -23.65
CA ASN A 632 6.89 -4.15 -23.41
C ASN A 632 6.18 -3.76 -24.72
N LEU A 633 4.91 -4.12 -24.83
CA LEU A 633 4.02 -3.81 -25.95
C LEU A 633 2.75 -3.14 -25.44
N VAL A 634 2.30 -2.10 -26.14
CA VAL A 634 1.07 -1.36 -25.86
C VAL A 634 0.20 -1.32 -27.12
N ASP A 635 -1.03 -1.79 -27.01
CA ASP A 635 -2.04 -1.65 -28.06
C ASP A 635 -2.83 -0.35 -27.88
N ASN A 636 -2.69 0.60 -28.81
CA ASN A 636 -3.38 1.88 -28.70
C ASN A 636 -4.86 1.82 -29.10
N ASP A 637 -5.33 0.77 -29.77
CA ASP A 637 -6.71 0.65 -30.25
C ASP A 637 -7.63 0.00 -29.19
N PHE A 638 -7.70 0.62 -28.02
CA PHE A 638 -8.50 0.14 -26.88
C PHE A 638 -10.00 -0.09 -27.16
N PRO A 639 -10.66 0.58 -28.15
CA PRO A 639 -12.03 0.23 -28.52
C PRO A 639 -12.17 -1.15 -29.18
N GLN A 640 -11.12 -1.68 -29.82
CA GLN A 640 -11.14 -2.97 -30.53
C GLN A 640 -10.57 -4.11 -29.68
N GLU A 641 -10.76 -5.34 -30.15
CA GLU A 641 -10.04 -6.50 -29.61
C GLU A 641 -8.54 -6.33 -29.79
N THR A 642 -7.77 -6.76 -28.79
CA THR A 642 -6.33 -6.52 -28.82
C THR A 642 -5.61 -7.40 -29.83
N CYS A 643 -4.66 -6.80 -30.56
CA CYS A 643 -3.82 -7.50 -31.53
C CYS A 643 -2.54 -8.10 -30.92
N LEU A 644 -2.25 -7.85 -29.63
CA LEU A 644 -0.97 -8.25 -29.00
C LEU A 644 -0.73 -9.76 -29.04
N PHE A 645 -1.74 -10.58 -28.74
CA PHE A 645 -1.60 -12.04 -28.77
C PHE A 645 -1.43 -12.57 -30.20
N GLU A 646 -2.05 -11.93 -31.19
CA GLU A 646 -1.87 -12.29 -32.61
C GLU A 646 -0.42 -12.02 -33.04
N ILE A 647 0.13 -10.85 -32.69
CA ILE A 647 1.52 -10.46 -32.98
C ILE A 647 2.49 -11.51 -32.41
N VAL A 648 2.30 -11.87 -31.14
CA VAL A 648 3.15 -12.86 -30.46
C VAL A 648 3.02 -14.24 -31.11
N ARG A 649 1.80 -14.70 -31.43
CA ARG A 649 1.59 -15.99 -32.11
C ARG A 649 2.20 -16.02 -33.51
N LYS A 650 2.14 -14.92 -34.26
CA LYS A 650 2.81 -14.78 -35.59
C LYS A 650 4.32 -14.85 -35.47
N MET A 651 4.91 -14.19 -34.47
CA MET A 651 6.33 -14.30 -34.15
C MET A 651 6.72 -15.76 -33.87
N ILE A 652 6.03 -16.43 -32.95
CA ILE A 652 6.32 -17.82 -32.57
C ILE A 652 6.22 -18.77 -33.78
N SER A 653 5.13 -18.69 -34.53
CA SER A 653 4.89 -19.56 -35.70
C SER A 653 5.98 -19.37 -36.77
N SER A 654 6.42 -18.13 -36.98
CA SER A 654 7.48 -17.80 -37.93
C SER A 654 8.86 -18.28 -37.47
N CYS A 655 9.15 -18.23 -36.15
CA CYS A 655 10.38 -18.80 -35.58
C CYS A 655 10.43 -20.31 -35.82
N GLN A 656 9.35 -21.02 -35.47
CA GLN A 656 9.25 -22.46 -35.65
C GLN A 656 9.39 -22.87 -37.14
N ALA A 657 8.82 -22.10 -38.05
CA ALA A 657 8.97 -22.32 -39.49
C ALA A 657 10.42 -22.15 -39.97
N LYS A 658 11.13 -21.10 -39.52
CA LYS A 658 12.55 -20.89 -39.86
C LYS A 658 13.45 -22.00 -39.29
N GLU A 659 13.22 -22.43 -38.07
CA GLU A 659 13.96 -23.55 -37.46
C GLU A 659 13.73 -24.88 -38.19
N ASN A 660 12.48 -25.19 -38.53
CA ASN A 660 12.14 -26.40 -39.26
C ASN A 660 12.76 -26.39 -40.66
N GLY A 661 12.72 -25.26 -41.37
CA GLY A 661 13.38 -25.10 -42.68
C GLY A 661 14.90 -25.28 -42.62
N MET A 662 15.56 -24.78 -41.57
CA MET A 662 17.00 -25.03 -41.35
C MET A 662 17.30 -26.50 -41.06
N LYS A 663 16.50 -27.18 -40.23
CA LYS A 663 16.66 -28.62 -39.94
C LYS A 663 16.47 -29.47 -41.20
N THR A 664 15.49 -29.15 -42.03
CA THR A 664 15.29 -29.83 -43.32
C THR A 664 16.47 -29.60 -44.27
N THR A 665 17.01 -28.37 -44.33
CA THR A 665 18.17 -28.04 -45.17
C THR A 665 19.44 -28.76 -44.72
N LEU A 666 19.69 -28.83 -43.41
CA LEU A 666 20.83 -29.59 -42.83
C LEU A 666 20.68 -31.10 -43.07
N SER A 667 19.46 -31.64 -42.99
CA SER A 667 19.19 -33.05 -43.30
C SER A 667 19.41 -33.39 -44.79
N LEU A 668 19.08 -32.46 -45.69
CA LEU A 668 19.32 -32.61 -47.13
C LEU A 668 20.81 -32.49 -47.47
N GLN A 669 21.56 -31.60 -46.79
CA GLN A 669 23.01 -31.49 -46.95
C GLN A 669 23.76 -32.71 -46.40
N SER A 670 23.26 -33.36 -45.35
CA SER A 670 23.85 -34.61 -44.83
C SER A 670 23.48 -35.84 -45.65
N GLN A 671 22.42 -35.80 -46.47
CA GLN A 671 22.10 -36.83 -47.47
C GLN A 671 22.92 -36.71 -48.77
N HIS A 672 23.54 -35.56 -49.05
CA HIS A 672 24.43 -35.36 -50.21
C HIS A 672 25.92 -35.62 -49.92
N VAL A 673 26.25 -36.11 -48.71
CA VAL A 673 27.63 -36.50 -48.30
C VAL A 673 27.72 -38.01 -48.01
N CYS A 674 26.73 -38.82 -48.39
CA CYS A 674 26.80 -40.28 -48.38
C CYS A 674 26.90 -40.87 -49.79
#